data_AF-A0AAD7RZM5-F1
#
_entry.id   AF-A0AAD7RZM5-F1
#
_cell.length_a   1.000
_cell.length_b   1.000
_cell.length_c   1.000
_cell.angle_alpha   90.00
_cell.angle_beta   90.00
_cell.angle_gamma   90.00
#
_symmetry.space_group_name_H-M   'P 1'
#
loop_
_entity.id
_entity.type
_entity.pdbx_description
1 polymer ?
#
loop_
_entity_poly.entity_id
_entity_poly.type
_entity_poly.pdbx_seq_one_letter_code
_entity_poly.pdbx_strand_id
1 'polypeptide(L)'
;MYVIIRYTKMKTATNIYIFNLALADALATSTLPFQSVNYLMGTWPFGDVLCKMVMSIDYYNMFTSIFTLTTMSVDRYIAVCHPVKALDFRTPRNAKIVNVCNWILSSAIALPVMVMASTVMDNNALRLIDCTLIFPHPAWYWENLLKICVFIFAFIMPVLIITVCYGLMILRLKSVRMLSGSKEKDRNLRRITRMVLVVVAVFIVCWTPIHIFVIIKALVSIPNSLLQTITWHFCIALGYTNSCLNPVLYAFLDENFKRCFRKFCVPTSSGLDGQNSVRTRKQNSSGPTLERTNQQFEVDLKRYKASSSSEDLPQDFPQPERPNMRELAGNLLLICLLTAVAANRVYVHPFSLFALGNSSCENTHALVETPVEVISLTPIEARNAIEPDARNCTNAEKPRQNVIQRTSVLAQLLNALGLRLYGILRTQRAPNTLFSPVNTYGALVTFYLGASGTTSSELQKLLGLGKETDTADCVSRFDGHMVLRTLQNINSLIDGATDELRTHVWVFGTANLSESFTRGIQDFSDTSYTRAVNLSQPLQAQAQLNSFIQTTSAGKIKNLFQNISSSSDLLFASSVHFKGNWRTAFKPEATSLQEFWIDDKTSVMVPVMTHTGHYKYLDDKERKCTILKLALSKKAYMLLVLPHEGSNLDPIEDKLTIDVISKWSQHLKEGFLEVSLPKFSMNAVSDLKGILSDMRLPTLLGTGADFSQLSRKEHFTVGKVLNKVVFEMSEEGSEEQDKPQDGKVVMKLIVNRPFCFAIMEGNSDAILLLGRIGDPTL
;
A
#
# COMPACT_ATOMS: atom_id res chain seq x y z
N MET A 1 19.07 -7.18 -15.48
CA MET A 1 19.02 -8.04 -14.27
C MET A 1 19.69 -7.40 -13.05
N TYR A 2 20.97 -7.00 -13.12
CA TYR A 2 21.71 -6.37 -12.01
C TYR A 2 20.97 -5.24 -11.26
N VAL A 3 20.39 -4.28 -11.99
CA VAL A 3 19.63 -3.15 -11.40
C VAL A 3 18.41 -3.62 -10.59
N ILE A 4 17.70 -4.65 -11.04
CA ILE A 4 16.51 -5.17 -10.32
C ILE A 4 16.93 -5.91 -9.04
N ILE A 5 18.05 -6.64 -9.09
CA ILE A 5 18.59 -7.41 -7.95
C ILE A 5 19.15 -6.45 -6.88
N ARG A 6 19.88 -5.41 -7.28
CA ARG A 6 20.55 -4.48 -6.36
C ARG A 6 19.60 -3.48 -5.70
N TYR A 7 18.58 -3.03 -6.42
CA TYR A 7 17.58 -2.07 -5.92
C TYR A 7 16.31 -2.79 -5.45
N THR A 8 16.34 -3.25 -4.20
CA THR A 8 15.27 -4.03 -3.53
C THR A 8 13.89 -3.35 -3.49
N LYS A 9 13.82 -2.03 -3.74
CA LYS A 9 12.58 -1.24 -3.86
C LYS A 9 11.82 -1.42 -5.19
N MET A 10 12.37 -2.16 -6.15
CA MET A 10 11.78 -2.33 -7.50
C MET A 10 11.08 -3.69 -7.70
N LYS A 11 10.59 -4.38 -6.66
CA LYS A 11 9.91 -5.69 -6.79
C LYS A 11 8.41 -5.55 -7.10
N THR A 12 8.05 -4.80 -8.13
CA THR A 12 6.66 -4.72 -8.63
C THR A 12 6.33 -5.92 -9.53
N ALA A 13 5.05 -6.24 -9.72
CA ALA A 13 4.61 -7.31 -10.63
C ALA A 13 5.21 -7.16 -12.05
N THR A 14 5.21 -5.94 -12.60
CA THR A 14 5.84 -5.67 -13.90
C THR A 14 7.34 -5.94 -13.91
N ASN A 15 8.07 -5.55 -12.86
CA ASN A 15 9.51 -5.76 -12.81
C ASN A 15 9.88 -7.24 -12.67
N ILE A 16 9.00 -8.05 -12.09
CA ILE A 16 9.13 -9.51 -12.06
C ILE A 16 8.98 -10.10 -13.48
N TYR A 17 8.02 -9.61 -14.28
CA TYR A 17 7.90 -10.02 -15.69
C TYR A 17 9.11 -9.59 -16.53
N ILE A 18 9.59 -8.35 -16.36
CA ILE A 18 10.79 -7.85 -17.07
C ILE A 18 12.03 -8.65 -16.68
N PHE A 19 12.17 -9.03 -15.41
CA PHE A 19 13.26 -9.88 -14.97
C PHE A 19 13.20 -11.28 -15.60
N ASN A 20 12.01 -11.89 -15.63
CA ASN A 20 11.80 -13.19 -16.26
C ASN A 20 12.11 -13.17 -17.76
N LEU A 21 11.67 -12.13 -18.46
CA LEU A 21 11.96 -11.93 -19.87
C LEU A 21 13.47 -11.78 -20.11
N ALA A 22 14.16 -10.97 -19.29
CA ALA A 22 15.61 -10.81 -19.39
C ALA A 22 16.38 -12.11 -19.10
N LEU A 23 15.88 -12.95 -18.19
CA LEU A 23 16.48 -14.26 -17.91
C LEU A 23 16.34 -15.19 -19.11
N ALA A 24 15.15 -15.28 -19.71
CA ALA A 24 14.92 -16.08 -20.92
C ALA A 24 15.81 -15.61 -22.08
N ASP A 25 15.83 -14.30 -22.35
CA ASP A 25 16.62 -13.72 -23.43
C ASP A 25 18.14 -13.92 -23.23
N ALA A 26 18.62 -13.90 -21.98
CA ALA A 26 20.03 -14.18 -21.67
C ALA A 26 20.40 -15.65 -21.87
N LEU A 27 19.49 -16.59 -21.54
CA LEU A 27 19.68 -18.00 -21.81
C LEU A 27 19.78 -18.25 -23.32
N ALA A 28 18.90 -17.66 -24.14
CA ALA A 28 19.03 -17.72 -25.59
C ALA A 28 20.30 -17.06 -26.12
N THR A 29 20.70 -15.91 -25.57
CA THR A 29 21.94 -15.26 -26.02
C THR A 29 23.17 -16.14 -25.77
N SER A 30 23.14 -17.00 -24.74
CA SER A 30 24.21 -17.96 -24.45
C SER A 30 24.33 -19.10 -25.49
N THR A 31 23.29 -19.37 -26.30
CA THR A 31 23.33 -20.40 -27.35
C THR A 31 23.93 -19.90 -28.67
N LEU A 32 23.94 -18.57 -28.88
CA LEU A 32 24.42 -17.94 -30.13
C LEU A 32 25.85 -18.29 -30.53
N PRO A 33 26.85 -18.43 -29.63
CA PRO A 33 28.20 -18.84 -30.02
C PRO A 33 28.24 -20.23 -30.65
N PHE A 34 27.46 -21.18 -30.12
CA PHE A 34 27.40 -22.55 -30.62
C PHE A 34 26.73 -22.63 -32.00
N GLN A 35 25.64 -21.86 -32.18
CA GLN A 35 24.99 -21.73 -33.48
C GLN A 35 25.91 -21.07 -34.50
N SER A 36 26.63 -20.02 -34.11
CA SER A 36 27.57 -19.31 -34.99
C SER A 36 28.66 -20.25 -35.51
N VAL A 37 29.21 -21.11 -34.66
CA VAL A 37 30.18 -22.13 -35.08
C VAL A 37 29.55 -23.15 -36.01
N ASN A 38 28.33 -23.61 -35.73
CA ASN A 38 27.60 -24.52 -36.62
C ASN A 38 27.41 -23.92 -38.02
N TYR A 39 27.06 -22.63 -38.10
CA TYR A 39 26.84 -21.93 -39.37
C TYR A 39 28.14 -21.64 -40.13
N LEU A 40 29.21 -21.26 -39.44
CA LEU A 40 30.51 -20.95 -40.07
C LEU A 40 31.25 -22.20 -40.55
N MET A 41 31.15 -23.30 -39.80
CA MET A 41 31.84 -24.55 -40.10
C MET A 41 31.00 -25.50 -40.96
N GLY A 42 29.69 -25.28 -41.07
CA GLY A 42 28.77 -26.19 -41.75
C GLY A 42 28.61 -27.55 -41.06
N THR A 43 29.04 -27.68 -39.80
CA THR A 43 28.92 -28.91 -39.00
C THR A 43 28.86 -28.61 -37.50
N TRP A 44 28.25 -29.52 -36.73
CA TRP A 44 28.09 -29.46 -35.29
C TRP A 44 29.17 -30.27 -34.53
N PRO A 45 30.23 -29.62 -34.00
CA PRO A 45 31.34 -30.33 -33.36
C PRO A 45 31.10 -30.65 -31.87
N PHE A 46 30.00 -30.19 -31.27
CA PHE A 46 29.84 -30.18 -29.81
C PHE A 46 29.15 -31.42 -29.21
N GLY A 47 28.79 -32.39 -30.06
CA GLY A 47 28.14 -33.63 -29.67
C GLY A 47 26.64 -33.51 -29.36
N ASP A 48 26.03 -34.66 -29.09
CA ASP A 48 24.57 -34.83 -28.97
C ASP A 48 23.95 -34.08 -27.78
N VAL A 49 24.62 -34.10 -26.63
CA VAL A 49 24.13 -33.46 -25.40
C VAL A 49 23.96 -31.95 -25.60
N LEU A 50 24.95 -31.30 -26.20
CA LEU A 50 24.87 -29.86 -26.42
C LEU A 50 23.88 -29.50 -27.53
N CYS A 51 23.72 -30.36 -28.54
CA CYS A 51 22.69 -30.20 -29.58
C CYS A 51 21.28 -30.17 -28.95
N LYS A 52 20.99 -31.14 -28.07
CA LYS A 52 19.74 -31.19 -27.31
C LYS A 52 19.52 -29.95 -26.45
N MET A 53 20.56 -29.51 -25.72
CA MET A 53 20.46 -28.34 -24.86
C MET A 53 20.21 -27.05 -25.66
N VAL A 54 20.97 -26.80 -26.73
CA VAL A 54 20.85 -25.58 -27.54
C VAL A 54 19.46 -25.50 -28.18
N MET A 55 19.03 -26.56 -28.87
CA MET A 55 17.71 -26.61 -29.49
C MET A 55 16.58 -26.43 -28.47
N SER A 56 16.71 -27.02 -27.28
CA SER A 56 15.71 -26.86 -26.22
C SER A 56 15.67 -25.44 -25.69
N ILE A 57 16.82 -24.82 -25.41
CA ILE A 57 16.92 -23.45 -24.90
C ILE A 57 16.29 -22.46 -25.89
N ASP A 58 16.49 -22.65 -27.19
CA ASP A 58 15.91 -21.78 -28.23
C ASP A 58 14.38 -21.87 -28.22
N TYR A 59 13.82 -23.08 -28.13
CA TYR A 59 12.36 -23.28 -28.00
C TYR A 59 11.82 -22.75 -26.66
N TYR A 60 12.54 -22.95 -25.56
CA TYR A 60 12.17 -22.39 -24.25
C TYR A 60 12.11 -20.87 -24.28
N ASN A 61 13.12 -20.22 -24.85
CA ASN A 61 13.17 -18.78 -25.00
C ASN A 61 12.02 -18.28 -25.88
N MET A 62 11.81 -18.92 -27.04
CA MET A 62 10.71 -18.58 -27.94
C MET A 62 9.36 -18.53 -27.21
N PHE A 63 8.95 -19.62 -26.55
CA PHE A 63 7.65 -19.65 -25.87
C PHE A 63 7.62 -18.77 -24.61
N THR A 64 8.67 -18.78 -23.80
CA THR A 64 8.69 -18.04 -22.53
C THR A 64 8.67 -16.52 -22.79
N SER A 65 9.43 -16.03 -23.76
CA SER A 65 9.45 -14.61 -24.11
C SER A 65 8.13 -14.16 -24.72
N ILE A 66 7.51 -14.98 -25.58
CA ILE A 66 6.19 -14.70 -26.18
C ILE A 66 5.10 -14.66 -25.10
N PHE A 67 4.98 -15.69 -24.26
CA PHE A 67 3.98 -15.73 -23.19
C PHE A 67 4.20 -14.62 -22.14
N THR A 68 5.44 -14.26 -21.85
CA THR A 68 5.75 -13.14 -20.96
C THR A 68 5.31 -11.81 -21.57
N LEU A 69 5.52 -11.57 -22.86
CA LEU A 69 5.02 -10.37 -23.57
C LEU A 69 3.48 -10.31 -23.60
N THR A 70 2.81 -11.44 -23.85
CA THR A 70 1.34 -11.53 -23.77
C THR A 70 0.83 -11.24 -22.36
N THR A 71 1.48 -11.81 -21.34
CA THR A 71 1.16 -11.56 -19.92
C THR A 71 1.35 -10.09 -19.56
N MET A 72 2.45 -9.47 -20.01
CA MET A 72 2.68 -8.04 -19.81
C MET A 72 1.60 -7.18 -20.49
N SER A 73 1.03 -7.63 -21.61
CA SER A 73 -0.06 -6.95 -22.30
C SER A 73 -1.37 -7.02 -21.51
N VAL A 74 -1.69 -8.19 -20.94
CA VAL A 74 -2.84 -8.40 -20.04
C VAL A 74 -2.68 -7.59 -18.74
N ASP A 75 -1.50 -7.61 -18.12
CA ASP A 75 -1.16 -6.81 -16.93
C ASP A 75 -1.47 -5.31 -17.15
N ARG A 76 -1.11 -4.79 -18.33
CA ARG A 76 -1.37 -3.40 -18.70
C ARG A 76 -2.84 -3.12 -18.97
N TYR A 77 -3.53 -4.02 -19.65
CA TYR A 77 -4.98 -3.94 -19.84
C TYR A 77 -5.71 -3.87 -18.48
N ILE A 78 -5.40 -4.77 -17.56
CA ILE A 78 -6.03 -4.80 -16.23
C ILE A 78 -5.70 -3.53 -15.45
N ALA A 79 -4.45 -3.08 -15.47
CA ALA A 79 -4.03 -1.86 -14.78
C ALA A 79 -4.80 -0.60 -15.24
N VAL A 80 -5.18 -0.53 -16.51
CA VAL A 80 -5.80 0.65 -17.12
C VAL A 80 -7.32 0.55 -17.16
N CYS A 81 -7.86 -0.60 -17.56
CA CYS A 81 -9.30 -0.80 -17.73
C CYS A 81 -10.01 -1.19 -16.43
N HIS A 82 -9.31 -1.87 -15.51
CA HIS A 82 -9.87 -2.43 -14.28
C HIS A 82 -9.00 -2.12 -13.06
N PRO A 83 -8.85 -0.84 -12.67
CA PRO A 83 -7.90 -0.41 -11.65
C PRO A 83 -8.17 -1.00 -10.25
N VAL A 84 -9.41 -1.39 -9.93
CA VAL A 84 -9.76 -2.05 -8.67
C VAL A 84 -9.27 -3.51 -8.66
N LYS A 85 -9.58 -4.28 -9.71
CA LYS A 85 -9.07 -5.66 -9.87
C LYS A 85 -7.54 -5.70 -9.99
N ALA A 86 -6.93 -4.63 -10.49
CA ALA A 86 -5.48 -4.52 -10.59
C ALA A 86 -4.79 -4.52 -9.21
N LEU A 87 -5.45 -4.09 -8.13
CA LEU A 87 -4.88 -4.10 -6.79
C LEU A 87 -4.71 -5.53 -6.26
N ASP A 88 -5.69 -6.39 -6.51
CA ASP A 88 -5.63 -7.80 -6.12
C ASP A 88 -4.78 -8.64 -7.08
N PHE A 89 -4.88 -8.34 -8.39
CA PHE A 89 -4.21 -9.11 -9.43
C PHE A 89 -2.71 -8.80 -9.54
N ARG A 90 -2.29 -7.52 -9.46
CA ARG A 90 -0.90 -7.10 -9.70
C ARG A 90 -0.03 -7.18 -8.45
N THR A 91 -0.23 -8.21 -7.64
CA THR A 91 0.62 -8.50 -6.49
C THR A 91 1.87 -9.27 -6.92
N PRO A 92 3.01 -9.13 -6.22
CA PRO A 92 4.21 -9.91 -6.49
C PRO A 92 3.98 -11.43 -6.40
N ARG A 93 3.05 -11.87 -5.54
CA ARG A 93 2.68 -13.28 -5.40
C ARG A 93 2.05 -13.81 -6.69
N ASN A 94 1.03 -13.10 -7.20
CA ASN A 94 0.33 -13.52 -8.41
C ASN A 94 1.26 -13.45 -9.63
N ALA A 95 2.13 -12.43 -9.73
CA ALA A 95 3.11 -12.33 -10.80
C ALA A 95 4.10 -13.52 -10.83
N LYS A 96 4.54 -14.00 -9.66
CA LYS A 96 5.36 -15.21 -9.56
C LYS A 96 4.60 -16.46 -10.02
N ILE A 97 3.34 -16.61 -9.57
CA ILE A 97 2.49 -17.75 -9.97
C ILE A 97 2.31 -17.76 -11.49
N VAL A 98 1.97 -16.62 -12.08
CA VAL A 98 1.79 -16.50 -13.54
C VAL A 98 3.08 -16.82 -14.29
N ASN A 99 4.24 -16.37 -13.82
CA ASN A 99 5.51 -16.75 -14.43
C ASN A 99 5.77 -18.26 -14.34
N VAL A 100 5.50 -18.89 -13.20
CA VAL A 100 5.62 -20.35 -13.06
C VAL A 100 4.70 -21.05 -14.06
N CYS A 101 3.47 -20.58 -14.26
CA CYS A 101 2.57 -21.10 -15.29
C CYS A 101 3.13 -20.92 -16.71
N ASN A 102 3.75 -19.79 -17.03
CA ASN A 102 4.39 -19.55 -18.33
C ASN A 102 5.55 -20.54 -18.58
N TRP A 103 6.35 -20.84 -17.56
CA TRP A 103 7.42 -21.83 -17.66
C TRP A 103 6.87 -23.25 -17.84
N ILE A 104 5.80 -23.62 -17.13
CA ILE A 104 5.14 -24.92 -17.29
C ILE A 104 4.60 -25.07 -18.72
N LEU A 105 3.91 -24.04 -19.23
CA LEU A 105 3.35 -24.06 -20.57
C LEU A 105 4.45 -24.14 -21.65
N SER A 106 5.56 -23.42 -21.45
CA SER A 106 6.73 -23.49 -22.34
C SER A 106 7.40 -24.87 -22.28
N SER A 107 7.49 -25.47 -21.10
CA SER A 107 8.05 -26.82 -20.89
C SER A 107 7.25 -27.89 -21.61
N ALA A 108 5.91 -27.75 -21.65
CA ALA A 108 5.05 -28.70 -22.36
C ALA A 108 5.38 -28.82 -23.86
N ILE A 109 5.96 -27.77 -24.47
CA ILE A 109 6.35 -27.76 -25.88
C ILE A 109 7.85 -27.98 -26.06
N ALA A 110 8.68 -27.43 -25.17
CA ALA A 110 10.14 -27.53 -25.28
C ALA A 110 10.72 -28.88 -24.81
N LEU A 111 10.10 -29.57 -23.85
CA LEU A 111 10.57 -30.90 -23.42
C LEU A 111 10.47 -31.97 -24.52
N PRO A 112 9.36 -32.06 -25.30
CA PRO A 112 9.33 -32.94 -26.46
C PRO A 112 10.44 -32.63 -27.48
N VAL A 113 10.74 -31.35 -27.72
CA VAL A 113 11.82 -30.91 -28.61
C VAL A 113 13.18 -31.39 -28.12
N MET A 114 13.43 -31.35 -26.81
CA MET A 114 14.67 -31.89 -26.21
C MET A 114 14.87 -33.39 -26.49
N VAL A 115 13.78 -34.16 -26.46
CA VAL A 115 13.82 -35.61 -26.72
C VAL A 115 14.00 -35.90 -28.20
N MET A 116 13.40 -35.09 -29.08
CA MET A 116 13.47 -35.25 -30.53
C MET A 116 14.77 -34.70 -31.14
N ALA A 117 15.45 -33.76 -30.47
CA ALA A 117 16.73 -33.22 -30.94
C ALA A 117 17.83 -34.29 -30.86
N SER A 118 18.60 -34.44 -31.93
CA SER A 118 19.74 -35.37 -31.97
C SER A 118 20.71 -34.97 -33.08
N THR A 119 21.97 -35.40 -32.93
CA THR A 119 22.95 -35.27 -34.02
C THR A 119 22.77 -36.38 -35.06
N VAL A 120 22.75 -36.02 -36.34
CA VAL A 120 22.66 -36.95 -37.48
C VAL A 120 23.90 -36.77 -38.37
N MET A 121 24.43 -37.87 -38.91
CA MET A 121 25.49 -37.81 -39.92
C MET A 121 24.87 -37.71 -41.31
N ASP A 122 25.21 -36.67 -42.06
CA ASP A 122 24.79 -36.55 -43.46
C ASP A 122 25.65 -37.45 -44.35
N ASN A 123 25.01 -38.42 -45.00
CA ASN A 123 25.68 -39.41 -45.85
C ASN A 123 25.98 -38.88 -47.27
N ASN A 124 25.40 -37.75 -47.68
CA ASN A 124 25.54 -37.22 -49.04
C ASN A 124 26.57 -36.09 -49.17
N ALA A 125 27.08 -35.54 -48.07
CA ALA A 125 28.12 -34.51 -48.07
C ALA A 125 29.14 -34.72 -46.92
N LEU A 126 30.38 -35.07 -47.26
CA LEU A 126 31.60 -34.89 -46.44
C LEU A 126 31.59 -35.41 -44.98
N ARG A 127 30.72 -36.37 -44.61
CA ARG A 127 30.57 -36.89 -43.23
C ARG A 127 30.36 -35.79 -42.17
N LEU A 128 29.64 -34.74 -42.54
CA LEU A 128 29.36 -33.65 -41.62
C LEU A 128 28.27 -34.10 -40.62
N ILE A 129 28.46 -33.73 -39.34
CA ILE A 129 27.48 -33.94 -38.28
C ILE A 129 26.57 -32.71 -38.27
N ASP A 130 25.25 -32.91 -38.31
CA ASP A 130 24.25 -31.85 -38.19
C ASP A 130 23.36 -32.05 -36.95
N CYS A 131 22.89 -30.96 -36.36
CA CYS A 131 22.01 -30.96 -35.19
C CYS A 131 20.57 -30.68 -35.65
N THR A 132 19.72 -31.71 -35.64
CA THR A 132 18.37 -31.63 -36.22
C THR A 132 17.31 -32.28 -35.32
N LEU A 133 16.03 -32.07 -35.64
CA LEU A 133 14.91 -32.75 -34.97
C LEU A 133 14.58 -34.05 -35.70
N ILE A 134 14.66 -35.17 -34.98
CA ILE A 134 14.26 -36.49 -35.47
C ILE A 134 12.82 -36.73 -35.03
N PHE A 135 11.92 -36.81 -36.00
CA PHE A 135 10.49 -37.03 -35.75
C PHE A 135 10.15 -38.53 -35.70
N PRO A 136 9.35 -38.99 -34.70
CA PRO A 136 8.87 -40.36 -34.65
C PRO A 136 8.08 -40.75 -35.90
N HIS A 137 8.09 -42.03 -36.29
CA HIS A 137 7.26 -42.48 -37.40
C HIS A 137 5.77 -42.52 -37.03
N PRO A 138 4.87 -41.97 -37.87
CA PRO A 138 5.11 -41.28 -39.13
C PRO A 138 5.65 -39.83 -38.97
N ALA A 139 6.81 -39.54 -39.56
CA ALA A 139 7.51 -38.25 -39.36
C ALA A 139 6.70 -37.03 -39.80
N TRP A 140 5.97 -37.16 -40.92
CA TRP A 140 5.13 -36.09 -41.46
C TRP A 140 4.05 -35.62 -40.48
N TYR A 141 3.54 -36.51 -39.63
CA TYR A 141 2.51 -36.16 -38.66
C TYR A 141 3.09 -35.28 -37.55
N TRP A 142 4.17 -35.73 -36.91
CA TRP A 142 4.79 -35.02 -35.79
C TRP A 142 5.46 -33.70 -36.22
N GLU A 143 6.06 -33.69 -37.42
CA GLU A 143 6.63 -32.47 -38.01
C GLU A 143 5.55 -31.42 -38.28
N ASN A 144 4.42 -31.81 -38.88
CA ASN A 144 3.32 -30.89 -39.15
C ASN A 144 2.60 -30.46 -37.87
N LEU A 145 2.41 -31.38 -36.91
CA LEU A 145 1.83 -31.07 -35.60
C LEU A 145 2.68 -30.03 -34.87
N LEU A 146 4.00 -30.20 -34.81
CA LEU A 146 4.91 -29.24 -34.17
C LEU A 146 4.83 -27.87 -34.87
N LYS A 147 4.85 -27.83 -36.22
CA LYS A 147 4.70 -26.58 -36.99
C LYS A 147 3.38 -25.87 -36.71
N ILE A 148 2.26 -26.60 -36.68
CA ILE A 148 0.93 -26.06 -36.39
C ILE A 148 0.86 -25.56 -34.95
N CYS A 149 1.34 -26.33 -33.97
CA CYS A 149 1.39 -25.91 -32.57
C CYS A 149 2.23 -24.64 -32.40
N VAL A 150 3.42 -24.61 -33.00
CA VAL A 150 4.29 -23.42 -33.00
C VAL A 150 3.56 -22.23 -33.63
N PHE A 151 2.91 -22.40 -34.79
CA PHE A 151 2.17 -21.32 -35.44
C PHE A 151 0.99 -20.79 -34.58
N ILE A 152 0.23 -21.68 -33.93
CA ILE A 152 -0.90 -21.27 -33.10
C ILE A 152 -0.43 -20.58 -31.82
N PHE A 153 0.46 -21.22 -31.06
CA PHE A 153 0.85 -20.76 -29.73
C PHE A 153 1.91 -19.66 -29.74
N ALA A 154 2.79 -19.62 -30.74
CA ALA A 154 3.82 -18.59 -30.84
C ALA A 154 3.37 -17.36 -31.65
N PHE A 155 2.34 -17.48 -32.51
CA PHE A 155 1.91 -16.38 -33.37
C PHE A 155 0.43 -16.01 -33.21
N ILE A 156 -0.50 -16.89 -33.58
CA ILE A 156 -1.93 -16.53 -33.66
C ILE A 156 -2.52 -16.16 -32.29
N MET A 157 -2.35 -17.02 -31.28
CA MET A 157 -2.88 -16.78 -29.93
C MET A 157 -2.27 -15.51 -29.30
N PRO A 158 -0.94 -15.31 -29.29
CA PRO A 158 -0.32 -14.08 -28.80
C PRO A 158 -0.83 -12.82 -29.52
N VAL A 159 -0.86 -12.81 -30.85
CA VAL A 159 -1.34 -11.64 -31.63
C VAL A 159 -2.79 -11.33 -31.29
N LEU A 160 -3.66 -12.33 -31.20
CA LEU A 160 -5.08 -12.14 -30.87
C LEU A 160 -5.26 -11.57 -29.45
N ILE A 161 -4.58 -12.12 -28.45
CA ILE A 161 -4.69 -11.62 -27.07
C ILE A 161 -4.14 -10.19 -26.97
N ILE A 162 -2.96 -9.95 -27.55
CA ILE A 162 -2.30 -8.63 -27.54
C ILE A 162 -3.18 -7.58 -28.22
N THR A 163 -3.73 -7.89 -29.40
CA THR A 163 -4.60 -6.96 -30.15
C THR A 163 -5.91 -6.67 -29.41
N VAL A 164 -6.57 -7.68 -28.84
CA VAL A 164 -7.81 -7.48 -28.05
C VAL A 164 -7.53 -6.66 -26.78
N CYS A 165 -6.51 -7.05 -25.99
CA CYS A 165 -6.17 -6.33 -24.76
C CYS A 165 -5.86 -4.85 -25.03
N TYR A 166 -5.08 -4.56 -26.07
CA TYR A 166 -4.72 -3.19 -26.39
C TYR A 166 -5.82 -2.42 -27.13
N GLY A 167 -6.65 -3.09 -27.93
CA GLY A 167 -7.86 -2.49 -28.51
C GLY A 167 -8.82 -2.01 -27.42
N LEU A 168 -9.14 -2.87 -26.45
CA LEU A 168 -10.00 -2.52 -25.31
C LEU A 168 -9.37 -1.42 -24.44
N MET A 169 -8.05 -1.46 -24.23
CA MET A 169 -7.33 -0.41 -23.53
C MET A 169 -7.47 0.94 -24.24
N ILE A 170 -7.22 1.00 -25.55
CA ILE A 170 -7.33 2.24 -26.33
C ILE A 170 -8.75 2.79 -26.32
N LEU A 171 -9.77 1.94 -26.44
CA LEU A 171 -11.18 2.34 -26.36
C LEU A 171 -11.51 2.99 -25.00
N ARG A 172 -11.06 2.39 -23.89
CA ARG A 172 -11.22 2.95 -22.55
C ARG A 172 -10.47 4.28 -22.40
N LEU A 173 -9.28 4.40 -22.98
CA LEU A 173 -8.51 5.64 -22.91
C LEU A 173 -9.14 6.77 -23.73
N LYS A 174 -9.73 6.46 -24.90
CA LYS A 174 -10.51 7.42 -25.68
C LYS A 174 -11.77 7.87 -24.95
N SER A 175 -12.49 6.97 -24.28
CA SER A 175 -13.71 7.32 -23.54
C SER A 175 -13.43 8.21 -22.32
N VAL A 176 -12.32 8.00 -21.62
CA VAL A 176 -11.92 8.80 -20.44
C VAL A 176 -11.37 10.18 -20.85
N ARG A 177 -10.82 10.31 -22.07
CA ARG A 177 -10.24 11.57 -22.60
C ARG A 177 -11.29 12.66 -22.85
N MET A 178 -12.57 12.31 -23.00
CA MET A 178 -13.67 13.25 -23.22
C MET A 178 -14.18 13.93 -21.93
N LEU A 179 -13.69 13.52 -20.74
CA LEU A 179 -14.24 13.93 -19.43
C LEU A 179 -13.27 14.66 -18.50
N SER A 180 -11.97 14.76 -18.80
CA SER A 180 -10.98 15.29 -17.83
C SER A 180 -9.85 16.07 -18.51
N GLY A 181 -9.95 17.40 -18.50
CA GLY A 181 -9.04 18.35 -19.15
C GLY A 181 -7.68 18.59 -18.44
N SER A 182 -7.03 17.56 -17.89
CA SER A 182 -5.67 17.71 -17.30
C SER A 182 -4.57 17.34 -18.28
N LYS A 183 -3.77 18.32 -18.69
CA LYS A 183 -2.70 18.19 -19.71
C LYS A 183 -1.53 17.28 -19.29
N GLU A 184 -1.27 17.14 -17.99
CA GLU A 184 -0.11 16.39 -17.46
C GLU A 184 -0.36 14.87 -17.39
N LYS A 185 -1.55 14.47 -16.92
CA LYS A 185 -2.01 13.07 -16.94
C LYS A 185 -2.07 12.52 -18.37
N ASP A 186 -2.42 13.39 -19.32
CA ASP A 186 -2.55 13.08 -20.74
C ASP A 186 -1.18 12.86 -21.43
N ARG A 187 -0.09 13.48 -20.93
CA ARG A 187 1.28 13.28 -21.42
C ARG A 187 1.85 11.91 -21.00
N ASN A 188 1.68 11.54 -19.74
CA ASN A 188 2.13 10.24 -19.23
C ASN A 188 1.37 9.08 -19.89
N LEU A 189 0.07 9.26 -20.10
CA LEU A 189 -0.76 8.24 -20.74
C LEU A 189 -0.42 8.04 -22.22
N ARG A 190 -0.23 9.13 -22.99
CA ARG A 190 0.25 9.04 -24.39
C ARG A 190 1.60 8.33 -24.51
N ARG A 191 2.50 8.56 -23.56
CA ARG A 191 3.82 7.90 -23.52
C ARG A 191 3.68 6.40 -23.31
N ILE A 192 2.80 5.98 -22.39
CA ILE A 192 2.51 4.56 -22.13
C ILE A 192 1.90 3.90 -23.37
N THR A 193 0.92 4.54 -24.02
CA THR A 193 0.32 4.02 -25.26
C THR A 193 1.33 3.92 -26.40
N ARG A 194 2.24 4.90 -26.54
CA ARG A 194 3.31 4.87 -27.54
C ARG A 194 4.31 3.74 -27.27
N MET A 195 4.73 3.55 -26.01
CA MET A 195 5.62 2.45 -25.63
C MET A 195 5.00 1.09 -25.97
N VAL A 196 3.71 0.93 -25.68
CA VAL A 196 2.94 -0.28 -25.97
C VAL A 196 2.85 -0.54 -27.48
N LEU A 197 2.53 0.47 -28.29
CA LEU A 197 2.43 0.32 -29.75
C LEU A 197 3.77 -0.12 -30.37
N VAL A 198 4.89 0.37 -29.85
CA VAL A 198 6.22 -0.03 -30.31
C VAL A 198 6.49 -1.50 -30.00
N VAL A 199 6.12 -1.99 -28.80
CA VAL A 199 6.30 -3.41 -28.43
C VAL A 199 5.49 -4.34 -29.34
N VAL A 200 4.24 -3.97 -29.65
CA VAL A 200 3.38 -4.75 -30.57
C VAL A 200 3.95 -4.75 -31.99
N ALA A 201 4.41 -3.60 -32.48
CA ALA A 201 4.98 -3.49 -33.81
C ALA A 201 6.26 -4.32 -33.95
N VAL A 202 7.15 -4.27 -32.95
CA VAL A 202 8.38 -5.07 -32.91
C VAL A 202 8.04 -6.56 -32.94
N PHE A 203 7.07 -7.02 -32.14
CA PHE A 203 6.64 -8.42 -32.12
C PHE A 203 6.16 -8.91 -33.49
N ILE A 204 5.25 -8.17 -34.14
CA ILE A 204 4.70 -8.54 -35.45
C ILE A 204 5.81 -8.56 -36.50
N VAL A 205 6.63 -7.50 -36.57
CA VAL A 205 7.71 -7.41 -37.56
C VAL A 205 8.72 -8.54 -37.37
N CYS A 206 9.06 -8.89 -36.13
CA CYS A 206 10.08 -9.90 -35.85
C CYS A 206 9.61 -11.34 -36.11
N TRP A 207 8.36 -11.68 -35.78
CA TRP A 207 7.87 -13.06 -35.85
C TRP A 207 7.11 -13.40 -37.13
N THR A 208 6.49 -12.42 -37.81
CA THR A 208 5.67 -12.72 -39.01
C THR A 208 6.47 -13.38 -40.14
N PRO A 209 7.69 -12.94 -40.47
CA PRO A 209 8.42 -13.51 -41.62
C PRO A 209 8.78 -14.99 -41.46
N ILE A 210 9.17 -15.44 -40.26
CA ILE A 210 9.49 -16.85 -40.02
C ILE A 210 8.24 -17.74 -40.13
N HIS A 211 7.09 -17.27 -39.64
CA HIS A 211 5.84 -18.04 -39.73
C HIS A 211 5.27 -18.08 -41.15
N ILE A 212 5.35 -16.98 -41.91
CA ILE A 212 4.99 -16.97 -43.33
C ILE A 212 5.87 -17.97 -44.09
N PHE A 213 7.18 -17.97 -43.84
CA PHE A 213 8.09 -18.90 -44.50
C PHE A 213 7.77 -20.36 -44.19
N VAL A 214 7.48 -20.69 -42.92
CA VAL A 214 7.08 -22.05 -42.50
C VAL A 214 5.78 -22.49 -43.18
N ILE A 215 4.80 -21.58 -43.33
CA ILE A 215 3.54 -21.87 -44.04
C ILE A 215 3.78 -22.10 -45.53
N ILE A 216 4.57 -21.25 -46.19
CA ILE A 216 4.87 -21.40 -47.62
C ILE A 216 5.56 -22.74 -47.88
N LYS A 217 6.54 -23.12 -47.05
CA LYS A 217 7.21 -24.43 -47.13
C LYS A 217 6.27 -25.62 -46.89
N ALA A 218 5.19 -25.43 -46.14
CA ALA A 218 4.19 -26.47 -45.91
C ALA A 218 3.20 -26.59 -47.08
N LEU A 219 2.95 -25.51 -47.83
CA LEU A 219 1.99 -25.47 -48.95
C LEU A 219 2.64 -25.73 -50.31
N VAL A 220 3.92 -25.39 -50.49
CA VAL A 220 4.62 -25.46 -51.77
C VAL A 220 6.00 -26.11 -51.59
N SER A 221 6.34 -27.08 -52.45
CA SER A 221 7.67 -27.68 -52.50
C SER A 221 8.66 -26.72 -53.17
N ILE A 222 9.47 -26.02 -52.37
CA ILE A 222 10.49 -25.08 -52.86
C ILE A 222 11.82 -25.84 -53.05
N PRO A 223 12.44 -25.78 -54.25
CA PRO A 223 13.76 -26.40 -54.49
C PRO A 223 14.85 -25.67 -53.70
N ASN A 224 15.73 -26.46 -53.06
CA ASN A 224 16.83 -25.97 -52.23
C ASN A 224 17.76 -25.06 -53.05
N SER A 225 17.66 -23.75 -52.83
CA SER A 225 18.47 -22.71 -53.47
C SER A 225 19.25 -21.88 -52.45
N LEU A 226 20.33 -21.22 -52.88
CA LEU A 226 21.08 -20.29 -52.05
C LEU A 226 20.17 -19.16 -51.50
N LEU A 227 19.28 -18.65 -52.35
CA LEU A 227 18.30 -17.61 -51.98
C LEU A 227 17.34 -18.09 -50.88
N GLN A 228 16.84 -19.33 -50.97
CA GLN A 228 16.00 -19.92 -49.93
C GLN A 228 16.76 -20.05 -48.60
N THR A 229 18.03 -20.47 -48.64
CA THR A 229 18.87 -20.61 -47.45
C THR A 229 19.12 -19.26 -46.79
N ILE A 230 19.48 -18.24 -47.57
CA ILE A 230 19.64 -16.86 -47.05
C ILE A 230 18.34 -16.35 -46.43
N THR A 231 17.20 -16.59 -47.08
CA THR A 231 15.89 -16.16 -46.58
C THR A 231 15.53 -16.83 -45.26
N TRP A 232 15.79 -18.13 -45.12
CA TRP A 232 15.57 -18.89 -43.88
C TRP A 232 16.38 -18.32 -42.71
N HIS A 233 17.67 -18.07 -42.91
CA HIS A 233 18.54 -17.50 -41.88
C HIS A 233 18.17 -16.06 -41.53
N PHE A 234 17.76 -15.26 -42.53
CA PHE A 234 17.26 -13.91 -42.30
C PHE A 234 16.01 -13.91 -41.41
N CYS A 235 15.04 -14.81 -41.67
CA CYS A 235 13.84 -14.95 -40.85
C CYS A 235 14.14 -15.38 -39.40
N ILE A 236 15.12 -16.28 -39.21
CA ILE A 236 15.56 -16.70 -37.87
C ILE A 236 16.25 -15.55 -37.12
N ALA A 237 17.17 -14.83 -37.79
CA ALA A 237 17.86 -13.68 -37.21
C ALA A 237 16.89 -12.57 -36.79
N LEU A 238 15.82 -12.37 -37.56
CA LEU A 238 14.77 -11.43 -37.22
C LEU A 238 13.98 -11.87 -35.97
N GLY A 239 13.74 -13.17 -35.80
CA GLY A 239 13.17 -13.73 -34.56
C GLY A 239 14.02 -13.45 -33.33
N TYR A 240 15.35 -13.65 -33.41
CA TYR A 240 16.28 -13.32 -32.32
C TYR A 240 16.38 -11.82 -32.02
N THR A 241 16.13 -10.97 -33.02
CA THR A 241 16.12 -9.51 -32.85
C THR A 241 15.03 -9.07 -31.86
N ASN A 242 13.91 -9.80 -31.77
CA ASN A 242 12.85 -9.54 -30.79
C ASN A 242 13.37 -9.57 -29.34
N SER A 243 14.20 -10.55 -28.99
CA SER A 243 14.85 -10.65 -27.68
C SER A 243 15.90 -9.56 -27.47
N CYS A 244 16.66 -9.21 -28.52
CA CYS A 244 17.71 -8.18 -28.44
C CYS A 244 17.17 -6.76 -28.23
N LEU A 245 15.95 -6.48 -28.70
CA LEU A 245 15.32 -5.16 -28.59
C LEU A 245 14.68 -4.92 -27.22
N ASN A 246 14.34 -5.96 -26.46
CA ASN A 246 13.67 -5.84 -25.16
C ASN A 246 14.43 -4.91 -24.17
N PRO A 247 15.75 -5.08 -23.91
CA PRO A 247 16.49 -4.18 -23.02
C PRO A 247 16.49 -2.72 -23.46
N VAL A 248 16.59 -2.45 -24.78
CA VAL A 248 16.57 -1.10 -25.36
C VAL A 248 15.19 -0.48 -25.16
N LEU A 249 14.13 -1.21 -25.46
CA LEU A 249 12.75 -0.75 -25.29
C LEU A 249 12.49 -0.35 -23.83
N TYR A 250 12.88 -1.16 -22.86
CA TYR A 250 12.63 -0.84 -21.44
C TYR A 250 13.57 0.25 -20.91
N ALA A 251 14.86 0.24 -21.27
CA ALA A 251 15.82 1.25 -20.80
C ALA A 251 15.52 2.66 -21.32
N PHE A 252 14.95 2.79 -22.52
CA PHE A 252 14.66 4.11 -23.11
C PHE A 252 13.21 4.58 -22.90
N LEU A 253 12.25 3.68 -22.66
CA LEU A 253 10.83 4.05 -22.57
C LEU A 253 10.31 4.13 -21.12
N ASP A 254 10.84 3.31 -20.20
CA ASP A 254 10.42 3.30 -18.77
C ASP A 254 11.19 4.36 -17.94
N GLU A 255 10.46 5.28 -17.31
CA GLU A 255 11.06 6.39 -16.54
C GLU A 255 11.72 5.95 -15.24
N ASN A 256 11.19 4.91 -14.59
CA ASN A 256 11.76 4.38 -13.36
C ASN A 256 13.11 3.72 -13.66
N PHE A 257 13.18 2.99 -14.77
CA PHE A 257 14.44 2.46 -15.28
C PHE A 257 15.40 3.55 -15.75
N LYS A 258 14.94 4.56 -16.50
CA LYS A 258 15.78 5.71 -16.90
C LYS A 258 16.41 6.41 -15.71
N ARG A 259 15.65 6.65 -14.64
CA ARG A 259 16.13 7.34 -13.43
C ARG A 259 17.19 6.51 -12.70
N CYS A 260 17.01 5.19 -12.61
CA CYS A 260 17.98 4.29 -11.99
C CYS A 260 19.23 4.07 -12.86
N PHE A 261 19.05 3.92 -14.17
CA PHE A 261 20.14 3.77 -15.14
C PHE A 261 21.00 5.03 -15.22
N ARG A 262 20.40 6.22 -15.17
CA ARG A 262 21.14 7.49 -15.11
C ARG A 262 21.99 7.64 -13.85
N LYS A 263 21.53 7.12 -12.71
CA LYS A 263 22.33 7.04 -11.46
C LYS A 263 23.47 6.03 -11.52
N PHE A 264 23.40 5.05 -12.42
CA PHE A 264 24.44 4.03 -12.62
C PHE A 264 25.51 4.49 -13.62
N CYS A 265 25.09 5.14 -14.72
CA CYS A 265 26.00 5.61 -15.77
C CYS A 265 26.68 6.95 -15.46
N VAL A 266 26.17 7.72 -14.50
CA VAL A 266 26.82 8.95 -14.01
C VAL A 266 27.28 8.68 -12.58
N PRO A 267 28.58 8.40 -12.36
CA PRO A 267 29.14 8.40 -11.02
C PRO A 267 29.10 9.86 -10.55
N THR A 268 28.34 10.16 -9.51
CA THR A 268 28.46 11.45 -8.83
C THR A 268 29.86 11.51 -8.22
N SER A 269 30.77 12.28 -8.81
CA SER A 269 32.04 12.63 -8.18
C SER A 269 31.74 13.32 -6.86
N SER A 270 32.23 12.75 -5.77
CA SER A 270 32.12 13.32 -4.43
C SER A 270 33.23 14.36 -4.26
N GLY A 271 32.85 15.62 -3.97
CA GLY A 271 33.65 16.61 -3.24
C GLY A 271 34.81 17.32 -3.95
N LEU A 272 34.61 18.60 -4.28
CA LEU A 272 35.55 19.70 -4.01
C LEU A 272 34.77 21.02 -4.01
N ASP A 273 34.98 21.79 -2.95
CA ASP A 273 34.23 22.98 -2.55
C ASP A 273 34.32 24.19 -3.50
N GLY A 274 33.20 24.92 -3.57
CA GLY A 274 33.07 26.37 -3.40
C GLY A 274 33.93 27.36 -4.20
N GLN A 275 33.28 28.19 -5.03
CA GLN A 275 33.10 29.63 -4.77
C GLN A 275 32.41 30.35 -5.96
N ASN A 276 31.43 31.19 -5.59
CA ASN A 276 31.08 32.49 -6.18
C ASN A 276 30.98 32.65 -7.70
N SER A 277 29.78 32.96 -8.20
CA SER A 277 29.45 34.35 -8.60
C SER A 277 28.04 34.48 -9.17
N VAL A 278 27.26 35.35 -8.55
CA VAL A 278 26.10 36.04 -9.14
C VAL A 278 26.57 36.97 -10.27
N ARG A 279 26.00 36.91 -11.48
CA ARG A 279 25.55 38.08 -12.28
C ARG A 279 24.98 37.74 -13.67
N THR A 280 23.72 38.13 -13.85
CA THR A 280 23.09 38.85 -15.00
C THR A 280 23.46 38.56 -16.47
N ARG A 281 22.43 38.07 -17.20
CA ARG A 281 21.78 38.61 -18.43
C ARG A 281 22.62 39.10 -19.65
N LYS A 282 22.34 38.43 -20.80
CA LYS A 282 22.29 38.83 -22.24
C LYS A 282 23.58 39.29 -22.98
N GLN A 283 23.82 38.64 -24.13
CA GLN A 283 23.78 39.11 -25.54
C GLN A 283 24.89 38.56 -26.46
N ASN A 284 24.53 38.43 -27.74
CA ASN A 284 25.21 37.83 -28.91
C ASN A 284 26.68 38.23 -29.17
N SER A 285 27.48 37.32 -29.76
CA SER A 285 27.99 37.36 -31.16
C SER A 285 29.26 36.51 -31.39
N SER A 286 29.31 35.87 -32.57
CA SER A 286 30.45 35.40 -33.42
C SER A 286 31.81 34.97 -32.83
N GLY A 287 32.28 33.77 -33.24
CA GLY A 287 33.63 33.21 -32.97
C GLY A 287 34.76 33.85 -33.80
N PRO A 288 35.88 33.15 -34.15
CA PRO A 288 36.28 31.75 -33.86
C PRO A 288 37.70 31.61 -33.26
N THR A 289 38.04 30.49 -32.60
CA THR A 289 39.38 29.85 -32.77
C THR A 289 39.40 28.41 -32.26
N LEU A 290 39.80 27.54 -33.19
CA LEU A 290 40.25 26.16 -33.04
C LEU A 290 41.65 26.15 -32.39
N GLU A 291 42.10 24.99 -31.89
CA GLU A 291 43.44 24.72 -31.31
C GLU A 291 43.60 24.97 -29.80
N ARG A 292 43.25 23.95 -28.98
CA ARG A 292 44.07 23.54 -27.79
C ARG A 292 43.57 22.33 -26.99
N THR A 293 42.69 21.48 -27.52
CA THR A 293 42.16 20.32 -26.75
C THR A 293 42.64 18.94 -27.21
N ASN A 294 43.55 18.87 -28.21
CA ASN A 294 44.03 17.58 -28.73
C ASN A 294 45.37 17.10 -28.15
N GLN A 295 46.05 17.89 -27.31
CA GLN A 295 47.37 17.50 -26.77
C GLN A 295 47.33 16.86 -25.37
N GLN A 296 46.22 16.94 -24.63
CA GLN A 296 46.14 16.36 -23.29
C GLN A 296 45.60 14.92 -23.29
N PHE A 297 44.85 14.51 -24.31
CA PHE A 297 44.27 13.15 -24.40
C PHE A 297 45.28 12.09 -24.90
N GLU A 298 46.32 12.51 -25.61
CA GLU A 298 47.36 11.62 -26.16
C GLU A 298 48.42 11.21 -25.12
N VAL A 299 48.55 11.96 -24.02
CA VAL A 299 49.52 11.69 -22.95
C VAL A 299 48.98 10.65 -21.95
N ASP A 300 47.67 10.66 -21.69
CA ASP A 300 47.06 9.71 -20.75
C ASP A 300 46.86 8.31 -21.35
N LEU A 301 46.67 8.21 -22.67
CA LEU A 301 46.56 6.92 -23.37
C LEU A 301 47.90 6.16 -23.46
N LYS A 302 49.04 6.88 -23.38
CA LYS A 302 50.38 6.29 -23.35
C LYS A 302 50.79 5.80 -21.95
N ARG A 303 50.20 6.33 -20.88
CA ARG A 303 50.43 5.83 -19.50
C ARG A 303 49.68 4.54 -19.19
N TYR A 304 48.52 4.30 -19.82
CA TYR A 304 47.74 3.08 -19.57
C TYR A 304 48.33 1.83 -20.24
N LYS A 305 49.10 2.00 -21.34
CA LYS A 305 49.74 0.89 -22.07
C LYS A 305 51.09 0.42 -21.51
N ALA A 306 51.59 1.03 -20.43
CA ALA A 306 52.91 0.74 -19.86
C ALA A 306 52.89 -0.09 -18.55
N SER A 307 51.74 -0.66 -18.16
CA SER A 307 51.61 -1.43 -16.89
C SER A 307 51.19 -2.89 -17.03
N SER A 308 51.13 -3.45 -18.26
CA SER A 308 50.69 -4.84 -18.49
C SER A 308 51.71 -5.69 -19.25
N SER A 309 52.98 -5.69 -18.82
CA SER A 309 53.99 -6.60 -19.38
C SER A 309 55.09 -6.92 -18.37
N SER A 310 54.90 -7.97 -17.58
CA SER A 310 55.91 -8.94 -17.12
C SER A 310 55.32 -9.77 -15.98
N GLU A 311 55.25 -11.09 -16.15
CA GLU A 311 55.95 -12.06 -15.29
C GLU A 311 55.53 -13.50 -15.61
N ASP A 312 56.49 -14.38 -15.34
CA ASP A 312 56.70 -15.72 -15.89
C ASP A 312 55.83 -16.84 -15.28
N LEU A 313 55.74 -17.95 -16.01
CA LEU A 313 55.17 -19.24 -15.58
C LEU A 313 55.99 -19.87 -14.44
N PRO A 314 55.32 -20.63 -13.56
CA PRO A 314 55.69 -22.05 -13.43
C PRO A 314 54.51 -23.03 -13.49
N GLN A 315 54.84 -24.24 -13.95
CA GLN A 315 53.99 -25.43 -14.04
C GLN A 315 53.62 -26.00 -12.67
N ASP A 316 52.34 -26.24 -12.44
CA ASP A 316 51.73 -27.51 -11.95
C ASP A 316 50.35 -27.23 -11.33
N PHE A 317 49.29 -27.83 -11.89
CA PHE A 317 47.96 -27.89 -11.26
C PHE A 317 47.35 -29.29 -11.44
N PRO A 318 46.68 -29.85 -10.41
CA PRO A 318 46.03 -31.15 -10.49
C PRO A 318 44.73 -31.07 -11.31
N GLN A 319 44.33 -32.22 -11.89
CA GLN A 319 43.12 -32.39 -12.69
C GLN A 319 41.85 -31.91 -11.95
N PRO A 320 40.90 -31.21 -12.63
CA PRO A 320 39.60 -30.92 -12.07
C PRO A 320 38.68 -32.14 -12.23
N GLU A 321 38.22 -32.67 -11.10
CA GLU A 321 37.15 -33.68 -11.05
C GLU A 321 35.86 -33.14 -11.68
N ARG A 322 35.14 -34.01 -12.39
CA ARG A 322 33.86 -33.70 -13.04
C ARG A 322 32.84 -33.23 -12.00
N PRO A 323 32.13 -32.09 -12.21
CA PRO A 323 31.06 -31.70 -11.30
C PRO A 323 29.90 -32.69 -11.43
N ASN A 324 29.50 -33.27 -10.30
CA ASN A 324 28.46 -34.27 -10.22
C ASN A 324 27.10 -33.60 -10.55
N MET A 325 26.46 -34.00 -11.65
CA MET A 325 25.27 -33.34 -12.21
C MET A 325 24.06 -33.31 -11.25
N ARG A 326 24.07 -34.17 -10.22
CA ARG A 326 23.10 -34.18 -9.11
C ARG A 326 23.29 -33.01 -8.13
N GLU A 327 24.51 -32.55 -7.89
CA GLU A 327 24.77 -31.36 -7.07
C GLU A 327 24.41 -30.07 -7.79
N LEU A 328 24.61 -29.99 -9.11
CA LEU A 328 24.23 -28.80 -9.88
C LEU A 328 22.70 -28.65 -9.96
N ALA A 329 21.98 -29.75 -10.19
CA ALA A 329 20.52 -29.79 -10.13
C ALA A 329 20.00 -29.55 -8.70
N GLY A 330 20.67 -30.11 -7.69
CA GLY A 330 20.38 -29.87 -6.28
C GLY A 330 20.57 -28.41 -5.87
N ASN A 331 21.65 -27.76 -6.32
CA ASN A 331 21.94 -26.35 -6.06
C ASN A 331 21.01 -25.41 -6.81
N LEU A 332 20.58 -25.74 -8.05
CA LEU A 332 19.53 -25.00 -8.77
C LEU A 332 18.16 -25.14 -8.09
N LEU A 333 17.82 -26.32 -7.60
CA LEU A 333 16.59 -26.55 -6.82
C LEU A 333 16.66 -25.83 -5.46
N LEU A 334 17.82 -25.83 -4.81
CA LEU A 334 18.09 -25.13 -3.56
C LEU A 334 18.07 -23.60 -3.76
N ILE A 335 18.56 -23.07 -4.88
CA ILE A 335 18.43 -21.64 -5.24
C ILE A 335 16.96 -21.29 -5.55
N CYS A 336 16.20 -22.18 -6.20
CA CYS A 336 14.75 -22.03 -6.40
C CYS A 336 13.95 -22.12 -5.09
N LEU A 337 14.38 -22.94 -4.12
CA LEU A 337 13.78 -23.06 -2.79
C LEU A 337 14.19 -21.92 -1.84
N LEU A 338 15.44 -21.46 -1.90
CA LEU A 338 15.92 -20.30 -1.14
C LEU A 338 15.28 -18.99 -1.63
N THR A 339 14.95 -18.90 -2.93
CA THR A 339 14.12 -17.79 -3.46
C THR A 339 12.62 -17.94 -3.16
N ALA A 340 12.16 -19.15 -2.80
CA ALA A 340 10.82 -19.40 -2.28
C ALA A 340 10.68 -19.00 -0.79
N VAL A 341 11.76 -19.06 0.01
CA VAL A 341 11.72 -18.78 1.46
C VAL A 341 12.03 -17.31 1.83
N ALA A 342 12.64 -16.50 0.95
CA ALA A 342 12.83 -15.07 1.23
C ALA A 342 11.59 -14.22 0.85
N ALA A 343 10.52 -14.37 1.62
CA ALA A 343 9.33 -13.53 1.56
C ALA A 343 9.59 -12.12 2.14
N ASN A 344 10.27 -11.24 1.40
CA ASN A 344 10.18 -9.81 1.71
C ASN A 344 8.96 -9.23 1.02
N ARG A 345 7.87 -9.05 1.80
CA ARG A 345 6.79 -8.10 1.50
C ARG A 345 7.46 -6.80 1.04
N VAL A 346 7.10 -6.28 -0.14
CA VAL A 346 7.41 -4.88 -0.46
C VAL A 346 6.53 -4.04 0.45
N TYR A 347 7.08 -3.67 1.60
CA TYR A 347 6.44 -2.79 2.55
C TYR A 347 6.47 -1.38 1.98
N VAL A 348 5.36 -0.94 1.37
CA VAL A 348 5.13 0.49 1.17
C VAL A 348 4.79 1.04 2.54
N HIS A 349 5.79 1.64 3.20
CA HIS A 349 5.61 2.19 4.54
C HIS A 349 4.43 3.20 4.52
N PRO A 350 3.45 3.09 5.44
CA PRO A 350 2.28 3.97 5.54
C PRO A 350 2.62 5.47 5.41
N PHE A 351 3.74 5.86 6.01
CA PHE A 351 4.41 7.15 5.85
C PHE A 351 4.38 7.72 4.43
N SER A 352 4.66 6.92 3.39
CA SER A 352 4.74 7.40 2.01
C SER A 352 3.41 7.91 1.41
N LEU A 353 2.27 7.53 1.99
CA LEU A 353 0.95 8.02 1.57
C LEU A 353 0.59 9.39 2.15
N PHE A 354 1.23 9.75 3.26
CA PHE A 354 1.01 10.97 4.04
C PHE A 354 2.26 11.87 4.07
N ALA A 355 3.38 11.47 3.45
CA ALA A 355 4.61 12.24 3.40
C ALA A 355 4.42 13.56 2.64
N LEU A 356 5.12 14.61 3.09
CA LEU A 356 5.19 15.86 2.35
C LEU A 356 5.87 15.62 0.99
N GLY A 357 5.24 16.12 -0.08
CA GLY A 357 5.81 16.04 -1.43
C GLY A 357 7.03 16.94 -1.60
N ASN A 358 7.94 16.60 -2.50
CA ASN A 358 9.14 17.42 -2.77
C ASN A 358 8.82 18.89 -3.08
N SER A 359 7.74 19.19 -3.80
CA SER A 359 7.31 20.56 -4.10
C SER A 359 6.75 21.30 -2.88
N SER A 360 6.05 20.60 -1.97
CA SER A 360 5.67 21.17 -0.67
C SER A 360 6.92 21.47 0.15
N CYS A 361 7.90 20.57 0.18
CA CYS A 361 9.16 20.76 0.89
C CYS A 361 10.01 21.90 0.31
N GLU A 362 10.03 22.13 -1.00
CA GLU A 362 10.68 23.31 -1.58
C GLU A 362 10.03 24.63 -1.09
N ASN A 363 8.71 24.67 -0.97
CA ASN A 363 8.00 25.78 -0.32
C ASN A 363 8.23 25.84 1.20
N THR A 364 8.52 24.70 1.86
CA THR A 364 8.76 24.66 3.31
C THR A 364 10.20 24.98 3.70
N HIS A 365 11.19 24.71 2.85
CA HIS A 365 12.57 25.16 3.06
C HIS A 365 12.69 26.69 2.99
N ALA A 366 11.80 27.36 2.24
CA ALA A 366 11.63 28.82 2.31
C ALA A 366 10.92 29.30 3.59
N LEU A 367 10.21 28.42 4.31
CA LEU A 367 9.48 28.71 5.56
C LEU A 367 10.30 28.41 6.83
N VAL A 368 11.48 27.78 6.73
CA VAL A 368 12.38 27.54 7.89
C VAL A 368 12.97 28.86 8.42
N GLU A 369 12.98 29.92 7.60
CA GLU A 369 13.46 31.26 7.99
C GLU A 369 12.34 32.30 8.23
N THR A 370 11.06 31.94 8.06
CA THR A 370 9.94 32.88 8.30
C THR A 370 9.32 32.68 9.68
N PRO A 371 9.03 33.76 10.42
CA PRO A 371 8.41 33.65 11.74
C PRO A 371 7.03 32.98 11.64
N VAL A 372 6.74 32.07 12.59
CA VAL A 372 5.45 31.36 12.67
C VAL A 372 4.29 32.36 12.58
N GLU A 373 3.42 32.16 11.60
CA GLU A 373 2.21 32.98 11.42
C GLU A 373 1.21 32.63 12.52
N VAL A 374 0.87 33.63 13.35
CA VAL A 374 0.03 33.45 14.55
C VAL A 374 -1.25 34.26 14.43
N ILE A 375 -2.33 33.70 14.96
CA ILE A 375 -3.66 34.30 14.99
C ILE A 375 -3.92 34.84 16.40
N SER A 376 -4.43 36.07 16.46
CA SER A 376 -4.92 36.67 17.71
C SER A 376 -6.21 35.98 18.15
N LEU A 377 -6.22 35.49 19.38
CA LEU A 377 -7.38 34.77 19.92
C LEU A 377 -8.48 35.72 20.41
N THR A 378 -9.73 35.38 20.11
CA THR A 378 -10.89 36.10 20.65
C THR A 378 -11.01 35.82 22.16
N PRO A 379 -11.11 36.85 23.03
CA PRO A 379 -11.35 36.66 24.46
C PRO A 379 -12.64 35.88 24.72
N ILE A 380 -12.61 34.99 25.72
CA ILE A 380 -13.77 34.17 26.10
C ILE A 380 -14.97 35.02 26.59
N GLU A 381 -14.73 36.25 27.03
CA GLU A 381 -15.75 37.22 27.46
C GLU A 381 -16.40 37.99 26.30
N ALA A 382 -15.88 37.87 25.07
CA ALA A 382 -16.40 38.60 23.93
C ALA A 382 -17.82 38.13 23.56
N ARG A 383 -18.66 39.05 23.09
CA ARG A 383 -20.06 38.73 22.73
C ARG A 383 -20.19 37.66 21.64
N ASN A 384 -19.25 37.64 20.70
CA ASN A 384 -19.17 36.66 19.63
C ASN A 384 -18.35 35.42 20.01
N ALA A 385 -17.91 35.27 21.26
CA ALA A 385 -17.10 34.12 21.67
C ALA A 385 -17.85 32.78 21.52
N ILE A 386 -19.18 32.78 21.57
CA ILE A 386 -20.03 31.58 21.47
C ILE A 386 -20.19 31.13 20.00
N GLU A 387 -19.83 31.97 19.02
CA GLU A 387 -19.89 31.59 17.60
C GLU A 387 -18.75 30.61 17.28
N PRO A 388 -18.99 29.53 16.52
CA PRO A 388 -17.93 28.58 16.16
C PRO A 388 -16.89 29.24 15.24
N ASP A 389 -15.66 28.74 15.27
CA ASP A 389 -14.58 29.26 14.41
C ASP A 389 -14.93 29.07 12.92
N ALA A 390 -14.65 30.09 12.11
CA ALA A 390 -14.97 30.07 10.68
C ALA A 390 -14.20 28.98 9.92
N ARG A 391 -14.92 28.15 9.16
CA ARG A 391 -14.34 27.12 8.29
C ARG A 391 -14.15 27.64 6.88
N ASN A 392 -12.92 27.56 6.37
CA ASN A 392 -12.67 27.63 4.94
C ASN A 392 -13.02 26.28 4.30
N CYS A 393 -14.32 26.04 4.09
CA CYS A 393 -14.81 24.87 3.36
C CYS A 393 -14.47 24.97 1.87
N THR A 394 -13.21 24.73 1.49
CA THR A 394 -12.89 24.43 0.09
C THR A 394 -13.44 23.06 -0.25
N ASN A 395 -14.58 23.04 -0.96
CA ASN A 395 -15.20 21.93 -1.69
C ASN A 395 -14.78 20.52 -1.26
N ALA A 396 -15.68 19.80 -0.59
CA ALA A 396 -15.58 18.36 -0.38
C ALA A 396 -15.19 17.66 -1.70
N GLU A 397 -13.92 17.25 -1.81
CA GLU A 397 -13.46 16.52 -2.98
C GLU A 397 -14.23 15.20 -3.02
N LYS A 398 -15.04 14.99 -4.07
CA LYS A 398 -15.65 13.67 -4.35
C LYS A 398 -14.56 12.60 -4.21
N PRO A 399 -14.84 11.47 -3.51
CA PRO A 399 -13.81 10.51 -3.13
C PRO A 399 -13.08 10.01 -4.38
N ARG A 400 -11.86 10.54 -4.60
CA ARG A 400 -10.93 10.05 -5.61
C ARG A 400 -10.38 8.72 -5.10
N GLN A 401 -10.01 7.81 -6.00
CA GLN A 401 -9.43 6.48 -5.68
C GLN A 401 -8.30 6.52 -4.62
N ASN A 402 -7.53 7.62 -4.56
CA ASN A 402 -6.45 7.82 -3.59
C ASN A 402 -6.94 8.01 -2.14
N VAL A 403 -8.18 8.45 -1.94
CA VAL A 403 -8.77 8.67 -0.60
C VAL A 403 -9.01 7.33 0.09
N ILE A 404 -9.60 6.35 -0.62
CA ILE A 404 -9.92 5.03 -0.07
C ILE A 404 -8.67 4.29 0.45
N GLN A 405 -7.57 4.35 -0.31
CA GLN A 405 -6.30 3.73 0.11
C GLN A 405 -5.72 4.40 1.35
N ARG A 406 -5.78 5.74 1.44
CA ARG A 406 -5.33 6.49 2.62
C ARG A 406 -6.18 6.17 3.85
N THR A 407 -7.50 6.14 3.68
CA THR A 407 -8.46 5.80 4.74
C THR A 407 -8.18 4.42 5.33
N SER A 408 -8.00 3.39 4.50
CA SER A 408 -7.71 2.03 4.96
C SER A 408 -6.38 1.91 5.71
N VAL A 409 -5.31 2.55 5.21
CA VAL A 409 -4.00 2.53 5.88
C VAL A 409 -4.04 3.30 7.20
N LEU A 410 -4.70 4.45 7.23
CA LEU A 410 -4.85 5.24 8.45
C LEU A 410 -5.68 4.49 9.49
N ALA A 411 -6.75 3.80 9.08
CA ALA A 411 -7.56 2.96 9.96
C ALA A 411 -6.71 1.88 10.66
N GLN A 412 -5.76 1.24 9.96
CA GLN A 412 -4.87 0.27 10.59
C GLN A 412 -3.94 0.88 11.64
N LEU A 413 -3.33 2.03 11.35
CA LEU A 413 -2.46 2.75 12.29
C LEU A 413 -3.25 3.23 13.52
N LEU A 414 -4.42 3.81 13.27
CA LEU A 414 -5.39 4.25 14.26
C LEU A 414 -5.78 3.10 15.19
N ASN A 415 -6.18 1.96 14.64
CA ASN A 415 -6.62 0.80 15.41
C ASN A 415 -5.48 0.25 16.28
N ALA A 416 -4.25 0.22 15.74
CA ALA A 416 -3.08 -0.28 16.45
C ALA A 416 -2.76 0.58 17.69
N LEU A 417 -2.72 1.90 17.51
CA LEU A 417 -2.46 2.83 18.60
C LEU A 417 -3.66 2.87 19.56
N GLY A 418 -4.88 2.85 19.04
CA GLY A 418 -6.13 2.88 19.80
C GLY A 418 -6.26 1.72 20.79
N LEU A 419 -6.00 0.49 20.34
CA LEU A 419 -6.01 -0.69 21.21
C LEU A 419 -4.93 -0.62 22.30
N ARG A 420 -3.75 -0.09 21.96
CA ARG A 420 -2.67 0.10 22.94
C ARG A 420 -3.04 1.11 24.02
N LEU A 421 -3.63 2.25 23.65
CA LEU A 421 -4.11 3.28 24.58
C LEU A 421 -5.28 2.77 25.43
N TYR A 422 -6.21 2.03 24.83
CA TYR A 422 -7.33 1.42 25.53
C TYR A 422 -6.86 0.40 26.59
N GLY A 423 -5.86 -0.43 26.26
CA GLY A 423 -5.26 -1.37 27.20
C GLY A 423 -4.70 -0.69 28.46
N ILE A 424 -4.15 0.52 28.33
CA ILE A 424 -3.64 1.32 29.44
C ILE A 424 -4.77 1.90 30.28
N LEU A 425 -5.80 2.46 29.63
CA LEU A 425 -6.97 2.99 30.34
C LEU A 425 -7.67 1.91 31.18
N ARG A 426 -7.71 0.67 30.70
CA ARG A 426 -8.28 -0.47 31.43
C ARG A 426 -7.56 -0.76 32.75
N THR A 427 -6.27 -0.44 32.86
CA THR A 427 -5.51 -0.66 34.12
C THR A 427 -6.02 0.17 35.29
N GLN A 428 -6.80 1.22 35.01
CA GLN A 428 -7.43 2.08 36.02
C GLN A 428 -8.64 1.41 36.71
N ARG A 429 -9.04 0.20 36.30
CA ARG A 429 -10.08 -0.66 36.92
C ARG A 429 -11.43 0.03 37.17
N ALA A 430 -11.83 0.94 36.28
CA ALA A 430 -13.19 1.45 36.29
C ALA A 430 -14.19 0.35 35.87
N PRO A 431 -15.41 0.30 36.45
CA PRO A 431 -16.42 -0.70 36.09
C PRO A 431 -16.81 -0.59 34.61
N ASN A 432 -17.03 0.64 34.13
CA ASN A 432 -17.25 0.94 32.72
C ASN A 432 -16.07 1.74 32.18
N THR A 433 -15.65 1.43 30.95
CA THR A 433 -14.58 2.17 30.26
C THR A 433 -15.08 2.52 28.86
N LEU A 434 -14.79 3.75 28.40
CA LEU A 434 -15.13 4.20 27.06
C LEU A 434 -13.99 5.04 26.50
N PHE A 435 -13.62 4.76 25.26
CA PHE A 435 -12.49 5.40 24.59
C PHE A 435 -12.77 5.58 23.10
N SER A 436 -12.31 6.70 22.54
CA SER A 436 -12.34 6.94 21.10
C SER A 436 -10.92 7.00 20.55
N PRO A 437 -10.48 5.95 19.84
CA PRO A 437 -9.21 5.98 19.11
C PRO A 437 -9.13 7.16 18.14
N VAL A 438 -10.19 7.40 17.36
CA VAL A 438 -10.19 8.44 16.31
C VAL A 438 -9.98 9.82 16.90
N ASN A 439 -10.74 10.15 17.95
CA ASN A 439 -10.65 11.43 18.61
C ASN A 439 -9.27 11.65 19.25
N THR A 440 -8.72 10.61 19.88
CA THR A 440 -7.38 10.69 20.50
C THR A 440 -6.26 10.79 19.47
N TYR A 441 -6.35 10.05 18.38
CA TYR A 441 -5.41 10.13 17.27
C TYR A 441 -5.44 11.52 16.61
N GLY A 442 -6.63 12.07 16.40
CA GLY A 442 -6.82 13.45 15.92
C GLY A 442 -6.12 14.47 16.81
N ALA A 443 -6.36 14.42 18.12
CA ALA A 443 -5.69 15.30 19.09
C ALA A 443 -4.16 15.20 19.02
N LEU A 444 -3.59 13.98 18.97
CA LEU A 444 -2.13 13.78 18.85
C LEU A 444 -1.57 14.38 17.55
N VAL A 445 -2.27 14.22 16.42
CA VAL A 445 -1.86 14.81 15.14
C VAL A 445 -1.97 16.33 15.16
N THR A 446 -2.97 16.90 15.84
CA THR A 446 -3.08 18.34 16.04
C THR A 446 -1.89 18.88 16.85
N PHE A 447 -1.48 18.21 17.93
CA PHE A 447 -0.27 18.58 18.66
C PHE A 447 1.01 18.42 17.83
N TYR A 448 1.06 17.42 16.94
CA TYR A 448 2.18 17.26 16.01
C TYR A 448 2.35 18.47 15.07
N LEU A 449 1.27 19.12 14.62
CA LEU A 449 1.35 20.34 13.81
C LEU A 449 2.01 21.51 14.56
N GLY A 450 1.91 21.54 15.89
CA GLY A 450 2.54 22.54 16.74
C GLY A 450 3.91 22.14 17.28
N ALA A 451 4.35 20.89 17.07
CA ALA A 451 5.57 20.35 17.65
C ALA A 451 6.78 20.51 16.71
N SER A 452 7.96 20.68 17.29
CA SER A 452 9.24 20.72 16.56
C SER A 452 10.27 19.75 17.15
N GLY A 453 11.45 19.70 16.55
CA GLY A 453 12.60 18.94 17.06
C GLY A 453 12.31 17.47 17.39
N THR A 454 12.72 17.06 18.60
CA THR A 454 12.56 15.71 19.14
C THR A 454 11.09 15.37 19.41
N THR A 455 10.31 16.31 19.95
CA THR A 455 8.87 16.12 20.23
C THR A 455 8.09 15.75 18.98
N SER A 456 8.36 16.43 17.86
CA SER A 456 7.75 16.10 16.56
C SER A 456 8.11 14.69 16.08
N SER A 457 9.38 14.28 16.23
CA SER A 457 9.86 12.94 15.85
C SER A 457 9.26 11.83 16.72
N GLU A 458 9.17 12.05 18.03
CA GLU A 458 8.55 11.08 18.95
C GLU A 458 7.05 10.94 18.71
N LEU A 459 6.34 12.04 18.41
CA LEU A 459 4.93 11.98 17.99
C LEU A 459 4.76 11.19 16.68
N GLN A 460 5.64 11.38 15.69
CA GLN A 460 5.62 10.59 14.45
C GLN A 460 5.78 9.08 14.72
N LYS A 461 6.73 8.72 15.61
CA LYS A 461 6.97 7.33 16.01
C LYS A 461 5.74 6.74 16.72
N LEU A 462 5.14 7.49 17.65
CA LEU A 462 3.94 7.07 18.36
C LEU A 462 2.75 6.81 17.41
N LEU A 463 2.57 7.69 16.42
CA LEU A 463 1.52 7.59 15.40
C LEU A 463 1.78 6.50 14.34
N GLY A 464 2.95 5.86 14.34
CA GLY A 464 3.33 4.90 13.29
C GLY A 464 3.56 5.54 11.92
N LEU A 465 3.76 6.87 11.89
CA LEU A 465 4.03 7.70 10.71
C LEU A 465 5.47 8.24 10.74
N GLY A 466 6.41 7.46 11.29
CA GLY A 466 7.84 7.73 11.20
C GLY A 466 8.47 7.01 10.00
N LYS A 467 9.64 7.46 9.56
CA LYS A 467 10.49 6.73 8.60
C LYS A 467 11.70 6.17 9.36
N GLU A 468 12.11 4.94 9.08
CA GLU A 468 13.26 4.27 9.76
C GLU A 468 14.64 4.93 9.53
N THR A 469 14.73 6.02 8.76
CA THR A 469 16.01 6.70 8.47
C THR A 469 16.18 7.94 9.34
N ASP A 470 17.29 8.01 10.10
CA ASP A 470 17.67 9.11 11.01
C ASP A 470 18.00 10.46 10.32
N THR A 471 17.87 10.57 9.00
CA THR A 471 18.10 11.83 8.28
C THR A 471 16.89 12.75 8.44
N ALA A 472 17.07 13.87 9.15
CA ALA A 472 16.06 14.91 9.39
C ALA A 472 15.77 15.76 8.13
N ASP A 473 15.28 15.14 7.07
CA ASP A 473 14.86 15.84 5.85
C ASP A 473 13.36 16.20 5.92
N CYS A 474 12.92 17.32 5.33
CA CYS A 474 11.50 17.68 5.28
C CYS A 474 10.60 16.55 4.72
N VAL A 475 11.12 15.79 3.75
CA VAL A 475 10.42 14.66 3.10
C VAL A 475 10.29 13.45 4.04
N SER A 476 10.95 13.44 5.21
CA SER A 476 10.75 12.46 6.29
C SER A 476 9.66 12.86 7.28
N ARG A 477 8.98 14.00 7.09
CA ARG A 477 7.79 14.41 7.85
C ARG A 477 6.49 14.12 7.09
N PHE A 478 5.44 13.79 7.82
CA PHE A 478 4.10 13.63 7.25
C PHE A 478 3.31 14.94 7.30
N ASP A 479 2.38 15.11 6.36
CA ASP A 479 1.43 16.20 6.27
C ASP A 479 0.28 15.97 7.26
N GLY A 480 0.32 16.69 8.39
CA GLY A 480 -0.70 16.58 9.45
C GLY A 480 -2.08 17.01 9.00
N HIS A 481 -2.20 18.06 8.18
CA HIS A 481 -3.49 18.51 7.63
C HIS A 481 -4.12 17.45 6.73
N MET A 482 -3.31 16.70 5.98
CA MET A 482 -3.80 15.58 5.18
C MET A 482 -4.31 14.43 6.05
N VAL A 483 -3.63 14.11 7.15
CA VAL A 483 -4.06 13.08 8.09
C VAL A 483 -5.37 13.48 8.77
N LEU A 484 -5.47 14.71 9.30
CA LEU A 484 -6.68 15.21 9.97
C LEU A 484 -7.91 15.21 9.06
N ARG A 485 -7.79 15.70 7.82
CA ARG A 485 -8.86 15.62 6.82
C ARG A 485 -9.24 14.17 6.48
N THR A 486 -8.26 13.25 6.48
CA THR A 486 -8.54 11.83 6.25
C THR A 486 -9.29 11.19 7.41
N LEU A 487 -8.96 11.55 8.66
CA LEU A 487 -9.74 11.14 9.84
C LEU A 487 -11.15 11.72 9.80
N GLN A 488 -11.30 12.99 9.42
CA GLN A 488 -12.61 13.59 9.33
C GLN A 488 -13.45 12.95 8.21
N ASN A 489 -12.83 12.51 7.12
CA ASN A 489 -13.52 11.69 6.12
C ASN A 489 -13.98 10.33 6.68
N ILE A 490 -13.25 9.71 7.62
CA ILE A 490 -13.70 8.48 8.31
C ILE A 490 -14.95 8.77 9.14
N ASN A 491 -14.95 9.89 9.89
CA ASN A 491 -16.10 10.30 10.70
C ASN A 491 -17.32 10.63 9.83
N SER A 492 -17.15 11.48 8.81
CA SER A 492 -18.23 11.95 7.95
C SER A 492 -18.84 10.84 7.08
N LEU A 493 -18.17 9.69 6.93
CA LEU A 493 -18.75 8.55 6.22
C LEU A 493 -19.94 7.97 6.97
N ILE A 494 -20.01 8.14 8.29
CA ILE A 494 -21.05 7.60 9.16
C ILE A 494 -22.29 8.49 9.15
N ASP A 495 -22.13 9.79 8.89
CA ASP A 495 -23.23 10.76 8.85
C ASP A 495 -24.28 10.36 7.82
N GLY A 496 -25.45 9.98 8.34
CA GLY A 496 -26.66 9.66 7.59
C GLY A 496 -27.86 10.39 8.19
N ALA A 497 -29.05 10.14 7.67
CA ALA A 497 -30.28 10.75 8.20
C ALA A 497 -30.63 10.33 9.65
N THR A 498 -29.93 9.34 10.22
CA THR A 498 -30.30 8.67 11.49
C THR A 498 -29.15 8.49 12.48
N ASP A 499 -27.91 8.27 12.04
CA ASP A 499 -26.74 8.16 12.92
C ASP A 499 -25.94 9.46 12.90
N GLU A 500 -25.50 9.91 14.07
CA GLU A 500 -24.79 11.17 14.23
C GLU A 500 -23.51 10.97 15.05
N LEU A 501 -22.35 11.17 14.39
CA LEU A 501 -21.04 11.22 15.04
C LEU A 501 -20.51 12.65 14.94
N ARG A 502 -20.63 13.44 16.02
CA ARG A 502 -20.15 14.82 16.05
C ARG A 502 -18.89 14.98 16.87
N THR A 503 -17.93 15.69 16.30
CA THR A 503 -16.66 16.05 16.94
C THR A 503 -16.62 17.55 17.27
N HIS A 504 -16.32 17.85 18.53
CA HIS A 504 -16.19 19.21 19.05
C HIS A 504 -14.79 19.39 19.63
N VAL A 505 -14.14 20.52 19.37
CA VAL A 505 -12.84 20.83 19.97
C VAL A 505 -12.87 22.22 20.59
N TRP A 506 -12.46 22.31 21.85
CA TRP A 506 -12.27 23.55 22.57
C TRP A 506 -10.79 23.73 22.91
N VAL A 507 -10.26 24.90 22.55
CA VAL A 507 -8.88 25.29 22.85
C VAL A 507 -8.87 26.64 23.52
N PHE A 508 -8.21 26.70 24.66
CA PHE A 508 -8.08 27.91 25.45
C PHE A 508 -6.60 28.24 25.65
N GLY A 509 -6.17 29.37 25.09
CA GLY A 509 -4.77 29.82 25.12
C GLY A 509 -4.58 31.11 25.93
N THR A 510 -3.42 31.26 26.57
CA THR A 510 -2.97 32.52 27.18
C THR A 510 -2.18 33.41 26.20
N ALA A 511 -1.78 32.85 25.06
CA ALA A 511 -0.99 33.49 24.01
C ALA A 511 -1.55 33.17 22.62
N ASN A 512 -1.13 33.93 21.61
CA ASN A 512 -1.50 33.69 20.22
C ASN A 512 -0.98 32.33 19.73
N LEU A 513 -1.79 31.65 18.92
CA LEU A 513 -1.53 30.31 18.42
C LEU A 513 -1.25 30.34 16.91
N SER A 514 -0.51 29.36 16.41
CA SER A 514 -0.17 29.30 15.00
C SER A 514 -1.39 29.02 14.11
N GLU A 515 -1.38 29.58 12.90
CA GLU A 515 -2.44 29.36 11.93
C GLU A 515 -2.54 27.89 11.52
N SER A 516 -1.40 27.20 11.36
CA SER A 516 -1.40 25.76 11.01
C SER A 516 -2.03 24.90 12.12
N PHE A 517 -1.72 25.18 13.39
CA PHE A 517 -2.36 24.47 14.52
C PHE A 517 -3.88 24.71 14.56
N THR A 518 -4.28 25.98 14.43
CA THR A 518 -5.70 26.40 14.45
C THR A 518 -6.48 25.79 13.28
N ARG A 519 -5.91 25.81 12.07
CA ARG A 519 -6.50 25.18 10.88
C ARG A 519 -6.56 23.65 11.03
N GLY A 520 -5.59 23.03 11.67
CA GLY A 520 -5.62 21.60 11.96
C GLY A 520 -6.80 21.20 12.84
N ILE A 521 -7.12 22.01 13.85
CA ILE A 521 -8.32 21.80 14.69
C ILE A 521 -9.60 21.82 13.84
N GLN A 522 -9.68 22.76 12.89
CA GLN A 522 -10.82 22.90 11.98
C GLN A 522 -10.90 21.74 10.97
N ASP A 523 -9.76 21.23 10.50
CA ASP A 523 -9.68 20.10 9.56
C ASP A 523 -10.21 18.78 10.17
N PHE A 524 -10.14 18.63 11.50
CA PHE A 524 -10.52 17.41 12.21
C PHE A 524 -11.89 17.44 12.87
N SER A 525 -12.37 18.60 13.30
CA SER A 525 -13.61 18.71 14.08
C SER A 525 -14.83 18.99 13.19
N ASP A 526 -16.05 18.90 13.72
CA ASP A 526 -17.29 19.43 13.13
C ASP A 526 -17.60 20.85 13.64
N THR A 527 -17.17 21.14 14.86
CA THR A 527 -17.16 22.50 15.41
C THR A 527 -15.92 22.70 16.28
N SER A 528 -15.36 23.90 16.22
CA SER A 528 -14.23 24.27 17.06
C SER A 528 -14.39 25.65 17.67
N TYR A 529 -13.79 25.84 18.83
CA TYR A 529 -13.74 27.09 19.55
C TYR A 529 -12.32 27.34 20.06
N THR A 530 -11.66 28.34 19.51
CA THR A 530 -10.31 28.74 19.93
C THR A 530 -10.37 30.11 20.60
N ARG A 531 -10.20 30.17 21.93
CA ARG A 531 -10.42 31.39 22.73
C ARG A 531 -9.23 31.76 23.60
N ALA A 532 -9.07 33.06 23.85
CA ALA A 532 -8.13 33.56 24.83
C ALA A 532 -8.74 33.44 26.24
N VAL A 533 -7.95 33.02 27.21
CA VAL A 533 -8.38 32.96 28.62
C VAL A 533 -7.25 33.41 29.55
N ASN A 534 -7.62 34.05 30.65
CA ASN A 534 -6.69 34.38 31.72
C ASN A 534 -6.66 33.26 32.78
N LEU A 535 -5.53 32.54 32.88
CA LEU A 535 -5.35 31.45 33.84
C LEU A 535 -4.71 31.90 35.18
N SER A 536 -4.46 33.19 35.36
CA SER A 536 -3.86 33.73 36.60
C SER A 536 -4.72 33.47 37.84
N GLN A 537 -6.04 33.33 37.67
CA GLN A 537 -7.01 32.99 38.72
C GLN A 537 -7.71 31.66 38.41
N PRO A 538 -7.12 30.50 38.80
CA PRO A 538 -7.58 29.19 38.34
C PRO A 538 -9.03 28.84 38.67
N LEU A 539 -9.53 29.22 39.85
CA LEU A 539 -10.91 28.92 40.26
C LEU A 539 -11.94 29.67 39.41
N GLN A 540 -11.70 30.96 39.14
CA GLN A 540 -12.56 31.76 38.29
C GLN A 540 -12.48 31.28 36.83
N ALA A 541 -11.27 31.03 36.33
CA ALA A 541 -11.05 30.48 35.00
C ALA A 541 -11.77 29.14 34.82
N GLN A 542 -11.69 28.23 35.81
CA GLN A 542 -12.38 26.94 35.77
C GLN A 542 -13.91 27.10 35.66
N ALA A 543 -14.51 28.00 36.45
CA ALA A 543 -15.94 28.27 36.38
C ALA A 543 -16.35 28.83 35.02
N GLN A 544 -15.57 29.76 34.48
CA GLN A 544 -15.79 30.39 33.19
C GLN A 544 -15.68 29.38 32.03
N LEU A 545 -14.64 28.57 32.02
CA LEU A 545 -14.41 27.54 30.99
C LEU A 545 -15.52 26.50 30.98
N ASN A 546 -15.94 26.01 32.15
CA ASN A 546 -17.01 25.02 32.24
C ASN A 546 -18.37 25.61 31.84
N SER A 547 -18.66 26.87 32.19
CA SER A 547 -19.87 27.57 31.73
C SER A 547 -19.90 27.75 30.21
N PHE A 548 -18.75 28.12 29.63
CA PHE A 548 -18.59 28.26 28.18
C PHE A 548 -18.80 26.93 27.43
N ILE A 549 -18.17 25.85 27.91
CA ILE A 549 -18.32 24.51 27.32
C ILE A 549 -19.76 24.01 27.48
N GLN A 550 -20.40 24.25 28.63
CA GLN A 550 -21.80 23.88 28.82
C GLN A 550 -22.71 24.61 27.84
N THR A 551 -22.48 25.90 27.59
CA THR A 551 -23.26 26.70 26.64
C THR A 551 -23.05 26.21 25.20
N THR A 552 -21.80 26.06 24.77
CA THR A 552 -21.44 25.67 23.39
C THR A 552 -21.70 24.19 23.08
N SER A 553 -21.85 23.34 24.09
CA SER A 553 -22.26 21.93 23.95
C SER A 553 -23.78 21.70 24.09
N ALA A 554 -24.59 22.77 24.09
CA ALA A 554 -26.03 22.71 24.32
C ALA A 554 -26.43 22.00 25.63
N GLY A 555 -25.63 22.19 26.69
CA GLY A 555 -25.89 21.66 28.03
C GLY A 555 -25.42 20.22 28.28
N LYS A 556 -24.89 19.53 27.26
CA LYS A 556 -24.52 18.10 27.34
C LYS A 556 -23.25 17.85 28.14
N ILE A 557 -22.28 18.77 28.12
CA ILE A 557 -21.00 18.61 28.81
C ILE A 557 -20.93 19.61 29.96
N LYS A 558 -20.69 19.10 31.17
CA LYS A 558 -20.59 19.89 32.40
C LYS A 558 -19.30 19.55 33.15
N ASN A 559 -18.71 20.53 33.81
CA ASN A 559 -17.56 20.36 34.72
C ASN A 559 -16.39 19.55 34.13
N LEU A 560 -16.06 19.79 32.85
CA LEU A 560 -15.03 19.05 32.14
C LEU A 560 -13.62 19.35 32.68
N PHE A 561 -13.29 20.63 32.88
CA PHE A 561 -12.02 21.03 33.45
C PHE A 561 -12.11 21.11 34.97
N GLN A 562 -11.17 20.46 35.64
CA GLN A 562 -11.02 20.45 37.10
C GLN A 562 -9.53 20.62 37.44
N ASN A 563 -9.21 21.29 38.54
CA ASN A 563 -7.83 21.45 39.04
C ASN A 563 -6.89 22.02 37.96
N ILE A 564 -7.23 23.21 37.44
CA ILE A 564 -6.44 23.91 36.42
C ILE A 564 -5.20 24.55 37.08
N SER A 565 -4.03 24.49 36.44
CA SER A 565 -2.83 25.18 36.91
C SER A 565 -2.70 26.57 36.27
N SER A 566 -2.33 27.57 37.07
CA SER A 566 -2.01 28.93 36.60
C SER A 566 -0.74 29.01 35.74
N SER A 567 0.13 28.00 35.82
CA SER A 567 1.35 27.89 35.02
C SER A 567 1.12 27.37 33.60
N SER A 568 -0.13 27.05 33.24
CA SER A 568 -0.47 26.50 31.92
C SER A 568 -0.64 27.62 30.89
N ASP A 569 -0.25 27.36 29.65
CA ASP A 569 -0.47 28.28 28.53
C ASP A 569 -1.57 27.82 27.58
N LEU A 570 -1.86 26.52 27.56
CA LEU A 570 -2.86 25.92 26.71
C LEU A 570 -3.67 24.87 27.46
N LEU A 571 -4.99 24.95 27.33
CA LEU A 571 -5.91 23.89 27.69
C LEU A 571 -6.60 23.40 26.42
N PHE A 572 -6.61 22.08 26.24
CA PHE A 572 -7.20 21.43 25.07
C PHE A 572 -8.25 20.43 25.54
N ALA A 573 -9.43 20.49 24.94
CA ALA A 573 -10.48 19.50 25.12
C ALA A 573 -11.05 19.09 23.77
N SER A 574 -11.09 17.79 23.49
CA SER A 574 -11.83 17.25 22.36
C SER A 574 -12.99 16.41 22.89
N SER A 575 -14.13 16.47 22.21
CA SER A 575 -15.29 15.64 22.52
C SER A 575 -15.82 14.97 21.26
N VAL A 576 -16.16 13.71 21.40
CA VAL A 576 -16.91 12.96 20.40
C VAL A 576 -18.24 12.52 20.99
N HIS A 577 -19.33 12.87 20.33
CA HIS A 577 -20.68 12.40 20.66
C HIS A 577 -21.13 11.47 19.55
N PHE A 578 -21.28 10.20 19.89
CA PHE A 578 -21.89 9.20 19.02
C PHE A 578 -23.31 8.93 19.50
N LYS A 579 -24.27 9.17 18.61
CA LYS A 579 -25.65 8.74 18.78
C LYS A 579 -25.94 7.70 17.69
N GLY A 580 -26.05 6.44 18.12
CA GLY A 580 -26.36 5.32 17.23
C GLY A 580 -27.85 4.98 17.26
N ASN A 581 -28.42 4.72 16.08
CA ASN A 581 -29.71 4.06 15.96
C ASN A 581 -29.50 2.62 15.49
N TRP A 582 -30.44 1.74 15.81
CA TRP A 582 -30.38 0.37 15.31
C TRP A 582 -30.84 0.33 13.85
N ARG A 583 -30.21 -0.50 13.02
CA ARG A 583 -30.69 -0.66 11.65
C ARG A 583 -32.12 -1.20 11.63
N THR A 584 -32.35 -2.24 12.41
CA THR A 584 -33.66 -2.83 12.68
C THR A 584 -34.07 -2.46 14.11
N ALA A 585 -35.23 -1.83 14.27
CA ALA A 585 -35.65 -1.28 15.56
C ALA A 585 -35.86 -2.37 16.62
N PHE A 586 -35.39 -2.11 17.84
CA PHE A 586 -35.90 -2.83 19.01
C PHE A 586 -37.26 -2.22 19.36
N LYS A 587 -38.28 -3.07 19.47
CA LYS A 587 -39.62 -2.61 19.85
C LYS A 587 -39.62 -2.27 21.34
N PRO A 588 -39.98 -1.05 21.75
CA PRO A 588 -40.04 -0.68 23.18
C PRO A 588 -40.95 -1.62 23.98
N GLU A 589 -41.99 -2.17 23.36
CA GLU A 589 -42.93 -3.11 23.97
C GLU A 589 -42.29 -4.48 24.29
N ALA A 590 -41.14 -4.79 23.68
CA ALA A 590 -40.35 -5.99 23.92
C ALA A 590 -39.17 -5.75 24.88
N THR A 591 -39.11 -4.58 25.52
CA THR A 591 -38.12 -4.26 26.56
C THR A 591 -38.67 -4.67 27.92
N SER A 592 -37.92 -5.51 28.66
CA SER A 592 -38.30 -5.98 29.99
C SER A 592 -37.15 -5.86 30.99
N LEU A 593 -37.47 -5.68 32.27
CA LEU A 593 -36.47 -5.66 33.33
C LEU A 593 -35.95 -7.10 33.55
N GLN A 594 -34.65 -7.30 33.39
CA GLN A 594 -33.98 -8.58 33.62
C GLN A 594 -32.71 -8.39 34.45
N GLU A 595 -32.24 -9.47 35.07
CA GLU A 595 -31.01 -9.48 35.85
C GLU A 595 -29.76 -9.43 34.95
N PHE A 596 -28.84 -8.54 35.28
CA PHE A 596 -27.49 -8.48 34.75
C PHE A 596 -26.49 -8.75 35.87
N TRP A 597 -25.68 -9.78 35.71
CA TRP A 597 -24.70 -10.23 36.69
C TRP A 597 -23.40 -9.45 36.50
N ILE A 598 -23.06 -8.56 37.44
CA ILE A 598 -21.79 -7.80 37.43
C ILE A 598 -20.61 -8.74 37.74
N ASP A 599 -20.84 -9.66 38.68
CA ASP A 599 -19.93 -10.73 39.06
C ASP A 599 -20.74 -11.97 39.50
N ASP A 600 -20.06 -13.02 39.98
CA ASP A 600 -20.70 -14.28 40.39
C ASP A 600 -21.67 -14.13 41.59
N LYS A 601 -21.70 -12.99 42.28
CA LYS A 601 -22.49 -12.76 43.51
C LYS A 601 -23.47 -11.59 43.39
N THR A 602 -23.23 -10.66 42.48
CA THR A 602 -23.90 -9.36 42.42
C THR A 602 -24.64 -9.21 41.10
N SER A 603 -25.95 -9.00 41.16
CA SER A 603 -26.79 -8.70 40.00
C SER A 603 -27.54 -7.38 40.16
N VAL A 604 -27.85 -6.75 39.03
CA VAL A 604 -28.65 -5.51 38.95
C VAL A 604 -29.78 -5.71 37.95
N MET A 605 -30.92 -5.07 38.21
CA MET A 605 -32.07 -5.09 37.29
C MET A 605 -31.89 -4.00 36.24
N VAL A 606 -31.85 -4.40 34.97
CA VAL A 606 -31.66 -3.48 33.84
C VAL A 606 -32.73 -3.69 32.76
N PRO A 607 -33.14 -2.63 32.06
CA PRO A 607 -34.02 -2.78 30.90
C PRO A 607 -33.26 -3.51 29.78
N VAL A 608 -33.75 -4.68 29.41
CA VAL A 608 -33.19 -5.53 28.34
C VAL A 608 -34.10 -5.50 27.14
N MET A 609 -33.53 -5.09 26.01
CA MET A 609 -34.19 -5.04 24.72
C MET A 609 -34.03 -6.39 24.03
N THR A 610 -35.12 -6.95 23.50
CA THR A 610 -35.08 -8.26 22.81
C THR A 610 -35.50 -8.12 21.34
N HIS A 611 -34.74 -8.75 20.44
CA HIS A 611 -35.03 -8.78 19.02
C HIS A 611 -34.67 -10.12 18.40
N THR A 612 -35.53 -10.63 17.53
CA THR A 612 -35.32 -11.88 16.80
C THR A 612 -35.13 -11.61 15.32
N GLY A 613 -34.05 -12.11 14.75
CA GLY A 613 -33.73 -11.87 13.33
C GLY A 613 -32.45 -12.52 12.86
N HIS A 614 -32.03 -12.15 11.66
CA HIS A 614 -30.78 -12.60 11.07
C HIS A 614 -29.59 -11.78 11.57
N TYR A 615 -28.67 -12.44 12.27
CA TYR A 615 -27.46 -11.84 12.81
C TYR A 615 -26.21 -12.54 12.32
N LYS A 616 -25.11 -11.78 12.31
CA LYS A 616 -23.78 -12.31 12.09
C LYS A 616 -23.11 -12.54 13.43
N TYR A 617 -22.67 -13.76 13.69
CA TYR A 617 -22.04 -14.13 14.96
C TYR A 617 -20.92 -15.15 14.77
N LEU A 618 -20.06 -15.29 15.78
CA LEU A 618 -18.97 -16.26 15.82
C LEU A 618 -18.80 -16.77 17.26
N ASP A 619 -18.75 -18.08 17.43
CA ASP A 619 -18.32 -18.74 18.67
C ASP A 619 -16.80 -18.99 18.59
N ASP A 620 -16.00 -18.16 19.29
CA ASP A 620 -14.55 -18.33 19.41
C ASP A 620 -14.20 -19.20 20.62
N LYS A 621 -14.15 -20.52 20.38
CA LYS A 621 -13.78 -21.52 21.38
C LYS A 621 -12.36 -21.38 21.93
N GLU A 622 -11.44 -20.77 21.17
CA GLU A 622 -10.04 -20.56 21.59
C GLU A 622 -9.97 -19.53 22.72
N ARG A 623 -10.79 -18.47 22.62
CA ARG A 623 -10.86 -17.37 23.60
C ARG A 623 -12.05 -17.47 24.56
N LYS A 624 -12.91 -18.48 24.38
CA LYS A 624 -14.13 -18.70 25.17
C LYS A 624 -15.06 -17.47 25.14
N CYS A 625 -15.34 -16.96 23.94
CA CYS A 625 -16.25 -15.83 23.78
C CYS A 625 -17.09 -15.92 22.50
N THR A 626 -18.30 -15.37 22.57
CA THR A 626 -19.21 -15.19 21.44
C THR A 626 -19.11 -13.76 20.92
N ILE A 627 -18.87 -13.61 19.62
CA ILE A 627 -18.83 -12.33 18.94
C ILE A 627 -20.15 -12.13 18.21
N LEU A 628 -20.79 -10.99 18.40
CA LEU A 628 -22.04 -10.61 17.74
C LEU A 628 -21.83 -9.30 16.96
N LYS A 629 -22.18 -9.31 15.67
CA LYS A 629 -22.16 -8.11 14.82
C LYS A 629 -23.57 -7.54 14.71
N LEU A 630 -23.77 -6.36 15.29
CA LEU A 630 -25.01 -5.61 15.25
C LEU A 630 -24.88 -4.45 14.26
N ALA A 631 -25.79 -4.35 13.30
CA ALA A 631 -25.80 -3.25 12.34
C ALA A 631 -26.43 -1.99 12.97
N LEU A 632 -25.74 -0.85 12.89
CA LEU A 632 -26.23 0.44 13.36
C LEU A 632 -26.80 1.25 12.18
N SER A 633 -25.95 1.66 11.25
CA SER A 633 -26.35 2.23 9.95
C SER A 633 -25.87 1.39 8.76
N LYS A 634 -26.13 1.86 7.53
CA LYS A 634 -25.57 1.28 6.30
C LYS A 634 -24.04 1.23 6.31
N LYS A 635 -23.37 2.04 7.14
CA LYS A 635 -21.91 2.22 7.11
C LYS A 635 -21.24 2.08 8.48
N ALA A 636 -21.96 1.78 9.55
CA ALA A 636 -21.38 1.51 10.86
C ALA A 636 -21.99 0.26 11.50
N TYR A 637 -21.18 -0.46 12.27
CA TYR A 637 -21.63 -1.64 13.00
C TYR A 637 -20.96 -1.73 14.37
N MET A 638 -21.65 -2.37 15.31
CA MET A 638 -21.10 -2.73 16.61
C MET A 638 -20.64 -4.19 16.56
N LEU A 639 -19.39 -4.45 16.96
CA LEU A 639 -18.95 -5.77 17.38
C LEU A 639 -19.07 -5.86 18.89
N LEU A 640 -19.92 -6.77 19.37
CA LEU A 640 -20.07 -7.08 20.78
C LEU A 640 -19.35 -8.39 21.07
N VAL A 641 -18.56 -8.42 22.15
CA VAL A 641 -17.78 -9.57 22.59
C VAL A 641 -18.31 -10.00 23.96
N LEU A 642 -18.97 -11.15 23.98
CA LEU A 642 -19.56 -11.73 25.18
C LEU A 642 -18.74 -12.94 25.63
N PRO A 643 -18.12 -12.93 26.82
CA PRO A 643 -17.45 -14.11 27.38
C PRO A 643 -18.43 -15.29 27.52
N HIS A 644 -17.97 -16.53 27.40
CA HIS A 644 -18.79 -17.70 27.72
C HIS A 644 -19.11 -17.74 29.23
N GLU A 645 -20.13 -18.51 29.60
CA GLU A 645 -20.45 -18.73 31.01
C GLU A 645 -19.24 -19.29 31.78
N GLY A 646 -19.01 -18.77 32.99
CA GLY A 646 -17.84 -19.11 33.82
C GLY A 646 -16.50 -18.57 33.31
N SER A 647 -16.48 -17.71 32.28
CA SER A 647 -15.27 -17.06 31.76
C SER A 647 -15.28 -15.54 32.04
N ASN A 648 -14.11 -14.97 32.30
CA ASN A 648 -13.94 -13.54 32.56
C ASN A 648 -13.60 -12.78 31.26
N LEU A 649 -13.99 -11.51 31.18
CA LEU A 649 -13.68 -10.59 30.08
C LEU A 649 -12.21 -10.16 30.03
N ASP A 650 -11.53 -10.04 31.18
CA ASP A 650 -10.16 -9.51 31.26
C ASP A 650 -9.14 -10.28 30.39
N PRO A 651 -9.07 -11.63 30.42
CA PRO A 651 -8.13 -12.38 29.59
C PRO A 651 -8.41 -12.30 28.09
N ILE A 652 -9.65 -11.96 27.71
CA ILE A 652 -10.06 -11.77 26.32
C ILE A 652 -9.58 -10.39 25.84
N GLU A 653 -9.82 -9.34 26.63
CA GLU A 653 -9.35 -7.99 26.33
C GLU A 653 -7.82 -7.88 26.32
N ASP A 654 -7.11 -8.61 27.19
CA ASP A 654 -5.63 -8.63 27.23
C ASP A 654 -4.99 -9.20 25.96
N LYS A 655 -5.73 -10.06 25.25
CA LYS A 655 -5.29 -10.68 23.99
C LYS A 655 -5.87 -9.98 22.77
N LEU A 656 -6.57 -8.86 22.95
CA LEU A 656 -7.22 -8.13 21.87
C LEU A 656 -6.17 -7.42 21.02
N THR A 657 -6.05 -7.86 19.77
CA THR A 657 -5.15 -7.28 18.76
C THR A 657 -5.92 -7.03 17.47
N ILE A 658 -5.35 -6.25 16.56
CA ILE A 658 -5.95 -6.02 15.24
C ILE A 658 -6.18 -7.34 14.51
N ASP A 659 -5.23 -8.28 14.61
CA ASP A 659 -5.32 -9.58 13.95
C ASP A 659 -6.49 -10.41 14.51
N VAL A 660 -6.75 -10.33 15.82
CA VAL A 660 -7.90 -11.00 16.46
C VAL A 660 -9.21 -10.40 15.97
N ILE A 661 -9.36 -9.07 15.99
CA ILE A 661 -10.56 -8.39 15.50
C ILE A 661 -10.79 -8.69 14.01
N SER A 662 -9.73 -8.67 13.19
CA SER A 662 -9.80 -9.00 11.78
C SER A 662 -10.21 -10.46 11.55
N LYS A 663 -9.66 -11.40 12.32
CA LYS A 663 -10.04 -12.82 12.29
C LYS A 663 -11.51 -12.98 12.65
N TRP A 664 -12.01 -12.29 13.67
CA TRP A 664 -13.43 -12.31 14.03
C TRP A 664 -14.29 -11.83 12.85
N SER A 665 -14.01 -10.63 12.32
CA SER A 665 -14.77 -10.05 11.21
C SER A 665 -14.82 -10.93 9.95
N GLN A 666 -13.76 -11.69 9.65
CA GLN A 666 -13.68 -12.59 8.50
C GLN A 666 -14.46 -13.91 8.67
N HIS A 667 -14.64 -14.39 9.91
CA HIS A 667 -15.21 -15.73 10.19
C HIS A 667 -16.63 -15.68 10.76
N LEU A 668 -17.25 -14.51 10.83
CA LEU A 668 -18.66 -14.37 11.22
C LEU A 668 -19.57 -15.20 10.30
N LYS A 669 -20.49 -15.95 10.91
CA LYS A 669 -21.51 -16.75 10.24
C LYS A 669 -22.88 -16.11 10.41
N GLU A 670 -23.72 -16.24 9.40
CA GLU A 670 -25.12 -15.82 9.51
C GLU A 670 -25.93 -16.88 10.26
N GLY A 671 -26.79 -16.44 11.17
CA GLY A 671 -27.74 -17.30 11.87
C GLY A 671 -28.99 -16.53 12.28
N PHE A 672 -30.06 -17.27 12.54
CA PHE A 672 -31.32 -16.72 13.03
C PHE A 672 -31.32 -16.81 14.57
N LEU A 673 -31.19 -15.66 15.23
CA LEU A 673 -31.00 -15.55 16.68
C LEU A 673 -32.09 -14.68 17.31
N GLU A 674 -32.44 -15.01 18.56
CA GLU A 674 -33.11 -14.10 19.49
C GLU A 674 -32.02 -13.47 20.36
N VAL A 675 -31.79 -12.17 20.20
CA VAL A 675 -30.76 -11.41 20.90
C VAL A 675 -31.42 -10.55 21.97
N SER A 676 -30.96 -10.71 23.22
CA SER A 676 -31.35 -9.87 24.36
C SER A 676 -30.15 -9.03 24.80
N LEU A 677 -30.26 -7.71 24.72
CA LEU A 677 -29.19 -6.75 24.99
C LEU A 677 -29.65 -5.68 26.00
N PRO A 678 -28.89 -5.40 27.08
CA PRO A 678 -29.24 -4.33 28.01
C PRO A 678 -29.18 -2.99 27.28
N LYS A 679 -30.10 -2.09 27.62
CA LYS A 679 -30.01 -0.69 27.21
C LYS A 679 -28.95 0.00 28.05
N PHE A 680 -27.99 0.66 27.39
CA PHE A 680 -26.93 1.40 28.06
C PHE A 680 -26.57 2.65 27.26
N SER A 681 -26.16 3.68 27.99
CA SER A 681 -25.52 4.89 27.48
C SER A 681 -24.37 5.20 28.42
N MET A 682 -23.26 5.69 27.89
CA MET A 682 -22.07 5.89 28.70
C MET A 682 -21.33 7.15 28.28
N ASN A 683 -20.62 7.73 29.23
CA ASN A 683 -19.73 8.84 28.96
C ASN A 683 -18.45 8.68 29.76
N ALA A 684 -17.32 9.06 29.17
CA ALA A 684 -16.03 9.00 29.84
C ALA A 684 -15.19 10.23 29.50
N VAL A 685 -14.33 10.61 30.42
CA VAL A 685 -13.29 11.63 30.22
C VAL A 685 -11.95 10.94 30.42
N SER A 686 -11.03 11.16 29.50
CA SER A 686 -9.66 10.66 29.62
C SER A 686 -8.67 11.81 29.49
N ASP A 687 -7.64 11.83 30.34
CA ASP A 687 -6.54 12.78 30.26
C ASP A 687 -5.39 12.17 29.44
N LEU A 688 -5.18 12.70 28.25
CA LEU A 688 -4.16 12.20 27.33
C LEU A 688 -2.75 12.35 27.91
N LYS A 689 -2.49 13.36 28.74
CA LYS A 689 -1.18 13.49 29.40
C LYS A 689 -0.96 12.37 30.41
N GLY A 690 -2.02 11.97 31.13
CA GLY A 690 -2.00 10.83 32.02
C GLY A 690 -1.69 9.54 31.27
N ILE A 691 -2.43 9.26 30.19
CA ILE A 691 -2.22 8.07 29.36
C ILE A 691 -0.79 8.01 28.80
N LEU A 692 -0.26 9.13 28.28
CA LEU A 692 1.10 9.18 27.76
C LEU A 692 2.15 8.99 28.87
N SER A 693 1.88 9.45 30.09
CA SER A 693 2.75 9.21 31.24
C SER A 693 2.78 7.73 31.60
N ASP A 694 1.62 7.06 31.61
CA ASP A 694 1.50 5.61 31.84
C ASP A 694 2.17 4.80 30.71
N MET A 695 2.23 5.34 29.48
CA MET A 695 3.02 4.83 28.37
C MET A 695 4.53 5.04 28.49
N ARG A 696 5.01 5.68 29.56
CA ARG A 696 6.41 6.11 29.74
C ARG A 696 6.87 7.14 28.70
N LEU A 697 5.95 7.98 28.24
CA LEU A 697 6.18 9.10 27.32
C LEU A 697 5.69 10.45 27.89
N PRO A 698 5.98 10.80 29.16
CA PRO A 698 5.44 12.00 29.80
C PRO A 698 5.96 13.31 29.18
N THR A 699 7.10 13.26 28.50
CA THR A 699 7.76 14.42 27.87
C THR A 699 7.06 14.90 26.61
N LEU A 700 6.23 14.07 25.96
CA LEU A 700 5.58 14.40 24.68
C LEU A 700 4.64 15.60 24.75
N LEU A 701 3.88 15.71 25.84
CA LEU A 701 2.96 16.83 26.13
C LEU A 701 3.30 17.50 27.48
N GLY A 702 4.52 17.26 27.98
CA GLY A 702 5.00 17.71 29.27
C GLY A 702 5.80 19.02 29.19
N THR A 703 6.52 19.35 30.26
CA THR A 703 7.32 20.59 30.38
C THR A 703 8.58 20.60 29.51
N GLY A 704 9.00 19.45 28.99
CA GLY A 704 10.14 19.32 28.05
C GLY A 704 9.75 19.25 26.58
N ALA A 705 8.47 19.46 26.24
CA ALA A 705 7.98 19.39 24.87
C ALA A 705 8.32 20.67 24.09
N ASP A 706 8.84 20.52 22.87
CA ASP A 706 9.12 21.63 21.96
C ASP A 706 7.89 21.96 21.12
N PHE A 707 7.16 23.01 21.54
CA PHE A 707 6.00 23.57 20.84
C PHE A 707 6.29 24.93 20.16
N SER A 708 7.52 25.14 19.70
CA SER A 708 7.93 26.36 18.98
C SER A 708 7.14 26.64 17.69
N GLN A 709 6.48 25.62 17.11
CA GLN A 709 5.60 25.77 15.94
C GLN A 709 4.13 26.03 16.31
N LEU A 710 3.79 25.97 17.60
CA LEU A 710 2.46 26.23 18.13
C LEU A 710 2.29 27.69 18.56
N SER A 711 3.30 28.28 19.19
CA SER A 711 3.28 29.68 19.64
C SER A 711 4.69 30.30 19.61
N ARG A 712 4.77 31.63 19.54
CA ARG A 712 6.03 32.39 19.59
C ARG A 712 6.61 32.52 21.01
N LYS A 713 5.90 32.06 22.03
CA LYS A 713 6.36 32.09 23.42
C LYS A 713 7.46 31.05 23.62
N GLU A 714 8.64 31.46 24.10
CA GLU A 714 9.81 30.58 24.28
C GLU A 714 9.55 29.38 25.19
N HIS A 715 8.81 29.59 26.28
CA HIS A 715 8.40 28.53 27.21
C HIS A 715 6.88 28.37 27.15
N PHE A 716 6.42 27.42 26.36
CA PHE A 716 5.00 27.15 26.15
C PHE A 716 4.59 25.85 26.86
N THR A 717 3.74 25.96 27.88
CA THR A 717 3.33 24.81 28.69
C THR A 717 1.91 24.35 28.35
N VAL A 718 1.77 23.12 27.87
CA VAL A 718 0.46 22.48 27.70
C VAL A 718 -0.05 22.01 29.07
N GLY A 719 -1.18 22.54 29.52
CA GLY A 719 -1.79 22.25 30.82
C GLY A 719 -2.49 20.90 30.86
N LYS A 720 -3.75 20.84 30.42
CA LYS A 720 -4.57 19.63 30.34
C LYS A 720 -5.01 19.35 28.91
N VAL A 721 -5.04 18.06 28.56
CA VAL A 721 -5.47 17.56 27.26
C VAL A 721 -6.53 16.50 27.47
N LEU A 722 -7.80 16.90 27.42
CA LEU A 722 -8.93 16.06 27.81
C LEU A 722 -9.68 15.54 26.58
N ASN A 723 -9.99 14.25 26.57
CA ASN A 723 -10.85 13.63 25.56
C ASN A 723 -12.13 13.14 26.23
N LYS A 724 -13.24 13.81 25.92
CA LYS A 724 -14.60 13.42 26.30
C LYS A 724 -15.18 12.50 25.23
N VAL A 725 -15.77 11.40 25.67
CA VAL A 725 -16.50 10.48 24.79
C VAL A 725 -17.89 10.33 25.35
N VAL A 726 -18.91 10.48 24.50
CA VAL A 726 -20.31 10.26 24.84
C VAL A 726 -20.88 9.28 23.83
N PHE A 727 -21.44 8.20 24.33
CA PHE A 727 -22.10 7.17 23.56
C PHE A 727 -23.54 7.03 24.03
N GLU A 728 -24.47 7.24 23.11
CA GLU A 728 -25.92 7.12 23.34
C GLU A 728 -26.52 6.17 22.31
N MET A 729 -27.38 5.26 22.78
CA MET A 729 -28.12 4.35 21.92
C MET A 729 -29.61 4.72 21.92
N SER A 730 -30.21 4.83 20.74
CA SER A 730 -31.67 4.92 20.58
C SER A 730 -32.30 3.53 20.42
N GLU A 731 -33.56 3.36 20.82
CA GLU A 731 -34.35 2.16 20.51
C GLU A 731 -34.95 2.21 19.10
N GLU A 732 -35.06 3.41 18.54
CA GLU A 732 -35.59 3.65 17.20
C GLU A 732 -34.68 3.03 16.13
N GLY A 733 -35.30 2.46 15.09
CA GLY A 733 -34.56 1.90 13.96
C GLY A 733 -35.24 2.16 12.62
N SER A 734 -34.46 2.02 11.56
CA SER A 734 -34.85 2.43 10.20
C SER A 734 -35.63 1.38 9.40
N GLU A 735 -35.58 0.11 9.82
CA GLU A 735 -36.19 -1.02 9.12
C GLU A 735 -37.14 -1.80 10.06
N GLU A 736 -38.24 -2.32 9.49
CA GLU A 736 -39.21 -3.16 10.21
C GLU A 736 -38.64 -4.55 10.52
N GLN A 737 -39.16 -5.20 11.56
CA GLN A 737 -38.70 -6.53 11.99
C GLN A 737 -39.11 -7.64 11.03
N ASP A 738 -38.20 -8.60 10.79
CA ASP A 738 -38.54 -9.83 10.08
C ASP A 738 -39.55 -10.65 10.88
N LYS A 739 -40.61 -11.13 10.23
CA LYS A 739 -41.55 -12.08 10.86
C LYS A 739 -40.87 -13.43 11.01
N PRO A 740 -41.01 -14.10 12.17
CA PRO A 740 -40.45 -15.44 12.35
C PRO A 740 -41.00 -16.40 11.29
N GLN A 741 -40.10 -17.09 10.59
CA GLN A 741 -40.48 -18.18 9.69
C GLN A 741 -40.84 -19.41 10.53
N ASP A 742 -42.02 -19.98 10.26
CA ASP A 742 -42.55 -21.12 11.00
C ASP A 742 -41.59 -22.33 10.94
N GLY A 743 -41.28 -22.92 12.09
CA GLY A 743 -40.51 -24.17 12.20
C GLY A 743 -38.97 -24.05 12.30
N LYS A 744 -38.37 -22.86 12.36
CA LYS A 744 -36.92 -22.70 12.61
C LYS A 744 -36.60 -22.69 14.11
N VAL A 745 -35.66 -23.53 14.55
CA VAL A 745 -35.10 -23.47 15.91
C VAL A 745 -34.34 -22.16 16.08
N VAL A 746 -34.82 -21.31 16.98
CA VAL A 746 -34.20 -20.01 17.29
C VAL A 746 -33.16 -20.21 18.40
N MET A 747 -31.90 -19.88 18.11
CA MET A 747 -30.85 -19.86 19.14
C MET A 747 -30.95 -18.55 19.92
N LYS A 748 -30.98 -18.64 21.26
CA LYS A 748 -31.07 -17.47 22.15
C LYS A 748 -29.67 -17.02 22.57
N LEU A 749 -29.41 -15.72 22.47
CA LEU A 749 -28.18 -15.10 22.92
C LEU A 749 -28.52 -13.94 23.86
N ILE A 750 -28.25 -14.15 25.15
CA ILE A 750 -28.59 -13.19 26.22
C ILE A 750 -27.30 -12.55 26.74
N VAL A 751 -27.24 -11.22 26.68
CA VAL A 751 -26.12 -10.41 27.19
C VAL A 751 -26.44 -9.98 28.63
N ASN A 752 -26.23 -10.87 29.59
CA ASN A 752 -26.57 -10.68 31.01
C ASN A 752 -25.35 -10.61 31.94
N ARG A 753 -24.16 -10.30 31.40
CA ARG A 753 -22.88 -10.26 32.13
C ARG A 753 -21.90 -9.30 31.42
N PRO A 754 -20.76 -8.93 32.05
CA PRO A 754 -19.86 -7.93 31.49
C PRO A 754 -19.40 -8.29 30.08
N PHE A 755 -19.42 -7.30 29.20
CA PHE A 755 -19.07 -7.45 27.81
C PHE A 755 -18.27 -6.23 27.35
N CYS A 756 -17.49 -6.40 26.28
CA CYS A 756 -16.89 -5.27 25.58
C CYS A 756 -17.50 -5.12 24.19
N PHE A 757 -17.40 -3.92 23.65
CA PHE A 757 -17.90 -3.61 22.32
C PHE A 757 -16.97 -2.65 21.59
N ALA A 758 -17.00 -2.72 20.26
CA ALA A 758 -16.32 -1.81 19.37
C ALA A 758 -17.31 -1.28 18.33
N ILE A 759 -17.38 0.04 18.16
CA ILE A 759 -18.10 0.66 17.05
C ILE A 759 -17.12 0.83 15.90
N MET A 760 -17.44 0.25 14.74
CA MET A 760 -16.56 0.18 13.58
C MET A 760 -17.19 0.81 12.34
N GLU A 761 -16.38 1.50 11.54
CA GLU A 761 -16.77 1.98 10.21
C GLU A 761 -16.69 0.84 9.18
N GLY A 762 -17.73 0.71 8.36
CA GLY A 762 -18.02 -0.45 7.52
C GLY A 762 -17.09 -0.67 6.32
N ASN A 763 -16.40 0.36 5.82
CA ASN A 763 -15.56 0.27 4.62
C ASN A 763 -14.07 0.09 4.94
N SER A 764 -13.58 0.78 5.96
CA SER A 764 -12.18 0.84 6.36
C SER A 764 -11.87 0.02 7.61
N ASP A 765 -12.90 -0.49 8.30
CA ASP A 765 -12.80 -1.16 9.60
C ASP A 765 -12.07 -0.30 10.65
N ALA A 766 -12.18 1.03 10.54
CA ALA A 766 -11.69 1.95 11.55
C ALA A 766 -12.51 1.81 12.85
N ILE A 767 -11.83 1.67 13.98
CA ILE A 767 -12.45 1.62 15.31
C ILE A 767 -12.72 3.04 15.77
N LEU A 768 -14.01 3.39 15.83
CA LEU A 768 -14.48 4.72 16.21
C LEU A 768 -14.53 4.86 17.73
N LEU A 769 -15.03 3.81 18.38
CA LEU A 769 -15.21 3.70 19.83
C LEU A 769 -14.88 2.29 20.31
N LEU A 770 -14.26 2.21 21.49
CA LEU A 770 -14.05 0.99 22.27
C LEU A 770 -14.68 1.19 23.63
N GLY A 771 -15.44 0.20 24.09
CA GLY A 771 -16.06 0.27 25.40
C GLY A 771 -16.13 -1.08 26.11
N ARG A 772 -16.14 -1.00 27.43
CA ARG A 772 -16.43 -2.10 28.36
C ARG A 772 -17.60 -1.69 29.23
N ILE A 773 -18.56 -2.60 29.34
CA ILE A 773 -19.67 -2.51 30.30
C ILE A 773 -19.43 -3.56 31.37
N GLY A 774 -19.12 -3.11 32.57
CA GLY A 774 -19.16 -3.92 33.79
C GLY A 774 -20.50 -3.79 34.51
N ASP A 775 -21.09 -2.59 34.51
CA ASP A 775 -22.38 -2.30 35.13
C ASP A 775 -23.21 -1.36 34.21
N PRO A 776 -24.28 -1.85 33.56
CA PRO A 776 -25.08 -1.03 32.64
C PRO A 776 -25.85 0.12 33.30
N THR A 777 -25.90 0.20 34.63
CA THR A 777 -26.62 1.26 35.37
C THR A 777 -25.79 2.53 35.59
N LEU A 778 -24.49 2.50 35.29
CA LEU A 778 -23.51 3.57 35.55
C LEU A 778 -23.22 4.47 34.34
#